data_AF-A0A9X1NKG5-F1
#
_entry.id   AF-A0A9X1NKG5-F1
#
_cell.length_a   1.000
_cell.length_b   1.000
_cell.length_c   1.000
_cell.angle_alpha   90.00
_cell.angle_beta   90.00
_cell.angle_gamma   90.00
#
_symmetry.space_group_name_H-M   'P 1'
#
loop_
_entity.id
_entity.type
_entity.pdbx_description
1 polymer ?
#
loop_
_entity_poly.entity_id
_entity_poly.type
_entity_poly.pdbx_seq_one_letter_code
_entity_poly.pdbx_strand_id
1 'polypeptide(L)'
;MRLRIPGLIALLAALIAVPLLAAPASAATQNKNPYGGIDYYLDASGGKDSAAGTSPKKAWRTLAKANATTFRPGDRILLKAGEQWNDEQLWPKGSGKPGKPITISSYGKSQRLPYIATNGKVPSPFRADGTKNPETVGLTGAIVLRNQEYWEINNVELSNDDDFATDITSGTYVRDGIAVSINADKLAAGADTIMNHFRINDVYVHNTDGPSTWQKIHYGAVNFQVFGSKNYKEYPTGGHYFEDVRIEDNTFENVELHAVQFAFNWFGAEGTASGQYDEAGKFHEGWEQLWVRTRDLYSRNVYIGHNYSESIGQGAIQLANTKNMTVEYNEVNGFLERYDAVSCGLYLWAGADSVMQFNEVYGGPANEYDGTPWDLEYTNFNVTYQYNYSHDNAAGWMAYMGNSSNSVARYNLSVNDNGVLVKNMLSTNYSPTYFVNNTFVYDGAQLDQVHDERFLSKVYFLNNIFYNTSKTKPTTWYRKDGALRQAVFSNNAYYEAGGTHSLQEPADARGLRVDPQFRGDPAKYVKGAGVDKIRTAAKHFALKNTSPLIDAGRYNPSLGDKDFLGTHLYYGKAPDIGMAESKIGKKVADPVDDDPIEDEEPGGTNLALGQPVTASSTHPGANGTLGAENLTDGEISTRWAAADDATYPVTLDVDFGEETAFSGVVLDEYTDSGTNPRVQTFELQRWDGAAWVTFAQGSDGIGQDRTVSFDEVTTTRLRVALTSIKATETYAPTLTEIVVR
;
A
#
# COMPACT_ATOMS: atom_id res chain seq x y z
N MET A 1 -23.57 -13.18 41.03
CA MET A 1 -24.02 -14.54 41.42
C MET A 1 -24.83 -15.13 40.28
N ARG A 2 -24.19 -15.87 39.37
CA ARG A 2 -24.84 -16.67 38.32
C ARG A 2 -24.16 -18.03 38.30
N LEU A 3 -24.97 -19.08 38.47
CA LEU A 3 -24.55 -20.46 38.67
C LEU A 3 -23.84 -21.02 37.42
N ARG A 4 -22.73 -21.73 37.66
CA ARG A 4 -22.12 -22.66 36.70
C ARG A 4 -22.78 -24.03 36.84
N ILE A 5 -23.18 -24.63 35.72
CA ILE A 5 -23.47 -26.07 35.60
C ILE A 5 -22.36 -26.64 34.69
N PRO A 6 -21.61 -27.68 35.08
CA PRO A 6 -20.67 -28.34 34.18
C PRO A 6 -21.38 -29.47 33.42
N GLY A 7 -21.54 -29.29 32.12
CA GLY A 7 -21.92 -30.37 31.20
C GLY A 7 -20.67 -30.95 30.55
N LEU A 8 -20.35 -32.20 30.91
CA LEU A 8 -19.38 -33.05 30.22
C LEU A 8 -19.85 -33.24 28.76
N ILE A 9 -19.08 -32.77 27.78
CA ILE A 9 -19.25 -33.14 26.37
C ILE A 9 -17.97 -33.85 25.94
N ALA A 10 -18.12 -35.13 25.57
CA ALA A 10 -17.09 -35.95 24.99
C ALA A 10 -16.64 -35.33 23.64
N LEU A 11 -15.34 -35.08 23.51
CA LEU A 11 -14.72 -34.70 22.23
C LEU A 11 -14.87 -35.87 21.25
N LEU A 12 -15.77 -35.73 20.27
CA LEU A 12 -15.65 -36.45 19.01
C LEU A 12 -14.56 -35.74 18.21
N ALA A 13 -13.45 -36.44 17.94
CA ALA A 13 -12.47 -36.02 16.95
C ALA A 13 -13.16 -35.97 15.58
N ALA A 14 -13.54 -34.76 15.16
CA ALA A 14 -13.98 -34.53 13.79
C ALA A 14 -12.72 -34.57 12.91
N LEU A 15 -12.56 -35.63 12.12
CA LEU A 15 -11.77 -35.57 10.90
C LEU A 15 -12.41 -34.49 10.02
N ILE A 16 -11.85 -33.29 10.05
CA ILE A 16 -12.15 -32.27 9.05
C ILE A 16 -11.57 -32.81 7.74
N ALA A 17 -12.44 -33.20 6.83
CA ALA A 17 -12.05 -33.51 5.47
C ALA A 17 -11.63 -32.19 4.82
N VAL A 18 -10.31 -31.94 4.81
CA VAL A 18 -9.69 -30.90 4.00
C VAL A 18 -10.11 -31.12 2.55
N PRO A 19 -10.67 -30.13 1.84
CA PRO A 19 -10.84 -30.25 0.40
C PRO A 19 -9.45 -30.43 -0.17
N LEU A 20 -9.19 -31.58 -0.80
CA LEU A 20 -7.99 -31.79 -1.60
C LEU A 20 -8.06 -30.79 -2.77
N LEU A 21 -7.57 -29.57 -2.59
CA LEU A 21 -7.22 -28.73 -3.71
C LEU A 21 -6.12 -29.49 -4.43
N ALA A 22 -6.46 -30.00 -5.61
CA ALA A 22 -5.51 -30.67 -6.47
C ALA A 22 -4.46 -29.62 -6.85
N ALA A 23 -3.31 -29.65 -6.20
CA ALA A 23 -2.12 -28.97 -6.68
C ALA A 23 -2.00 -29.26 -8.19
N PRO A 24 -1.78 -28.26 -9.05
CA PRO A 24 -1.64 -28.49 -10.47
C PRO A 24 -0.52 -29.50 -10.67
N ALA A 25 -0.90 -30.68 -11.15
CA ALA A 25 0.01 -31.80 -11.33
C ALA A 25 0.94 -31.53 -12.52
N SER A 26 2.03 -30.79 -12.29
CA SER A 26 3.19 -30.84 -13.17
C SER A 26 4.00 -32.09 -12.80
N ALA A 27 3.65 -33.22 -13.42
CA ALA A 27 4.51 -34.38 -13.39
C ALA A 27 5.82 -34.00 -14.10
N ALA A 28 6.87 -33.68 -13.33
CA ALA A 28 8.21 -33.45 -13.86
C ALA A 28 8.72 -34.71 -14.54
N THR A 29 8.43 -34.83 -15.84
CA THR A 29 9.04 -35.83 -16.72
C THR A 29 10.55 -35.62 -16.69
N GLN A 30 11.30 -36.74 -16.67
CA GLN A 30 12.77 -36.77 -16.67
C GLN A 30 13.38 -36.13 -17.92
N ASN A 31 13.26 -34.81 -18.03
CA ASN A 31 13.86 -34.03 -19.08
C ASN A 31 15.36 -34.00 -18.84
N LYS A 32 16.10 -34.16 -19.94
CA LYS A 32 17.54 -33.94 -19.98
C LYS A 32 17.84 -32.59 -19.32
N ASN A 33 18.84 -32.56 -18.42
CA ASN A 33 19.27 -31.34 -17.77
C ASN A 33 19.52 -30.23 -18.82
N PRO A 34 18.73 -29.14 -18.81
CA PRO A 34 18.80 -28.11 -19.84
C PRO A 34 20.12 -27.31 -19.79
N TYR A 35 20.80 -27.30 -18.64
CA TYR A 35 22.02 -26.53 -18.40
C TYR A 35 23.30 -27.36 -18.57
N GLY A 36 23.16 -28.68 -18.77
CA GLY A 36 24.26 -29.60 -19.06
C GLY A 36 25.19 -29.88 -17.88
N GLY A 37 24.73 -29.66 -16.64
CA GLY A 37 25.42 -30.11 -15.42
C GLY A 37 25.04 -31.54 -15.02
N ILE A 38 25.42 -31.92 -13.81
CA ILE A 38 25.19 -33.26 -13.24
C ILE A 38 23.85 -33.27 -12.49
N ASP A 39 23.06 -34.32 -12.72
CA ASP A 39 21.86 -34.59 -11.93
C ASP A 39 22.22 -35.48 -10.72
N TYR A 40 21.93 -34.98 -9.53
CA TYR A 40 22.05 -35.69 -8.27
C TYR A 40 20.67 -36.08 -7.77
N TYR A 41 20.48 -37.36 -7.46
CA TYR A 41 19.19 -37.95 -7.11
C TYR A 41 19.18 -38.30 -5.62
N LEU A 42 18.08 -37.98 -4.95
CA LEU A 42 17.82 -38.35 -3.56
C LEU A 42 16.55 -39.21 -3.46
N ASP A 43 16.61 -40.25 -2.64
CA ASP A 43 15.52 -41.21 -2.40
C ASP A 43 15.56 -41.59 -0.91
N ALA A 44 14.64 -41.04 -0.11
CA ALA A 44 14.67 -41.18 1.35
C ALA A 44 14.57 -42.64 1.81
N SER A 45 13.73 -43.45 1.15
CA SER A 45 13.52 -44.86 1.48
C SER A 45 14.50 -45.80 0.77
N GLY A 46 14.81 -45.55 -0.50
CA GLY A 46 15.58 -46.44 -1.38
C GLY A 46 17.06 -46.09 -1.57
N GLY A 47 17.48 -44.88 -1.21
CA GLY A 47 18.82 -44.34 -1.46
C GLY A 47 19.91 -44.87 -0.53
N LYS A 48 21.18 -44.58 -0.87
CA LYS A 48 22.36 -44.88 -0.05
C LYS A 48 23.39 -43.77 -0.16
N ASP A 49 23.83 -43.20 0.96
CA ASP A 49 24.80 -42.07 0.95
C ASP A 49 26.22 -42.46 0.52
N SER A 50 26.50 -43.76 0.44
CA SER A 50 27.73 -44.31 -0.17
C SER A 50 27.63 -44.46 -1.69
N ALA A 51 26.47 -44.25 -2.30
CA ALA A 51 26.28 -44.30 -3.74
C ALA A 51 26.78 -43.00 -4.42
N ALA A 52 26.94 -43.06 -5.73
CA ALA A 52 27.42 -41.92 -6.51
C ALA A 52 26.44 -40.73 -6.56
N GLY A 53 25.15 -40.95 -6.34
CA GLY A 53 24.11 -39.92 -6.44
C GLY A 53 23.68 -39.60 -7.87
N THR A 54 24.42 -40.04 -8.90
CA THR A 54 24.26 -39.54 -10.28
C THR A 54 23.29 -40.33 -11.17
N SER A 55 22.44 -41.17 -10.57
CA SER A 55 21.31 -41.80 -11.26
C SER A 55 20.22 -42.20 -10.27
N PRO A 56 18.95 -42.37 -10.69
CA PRO A 56 17.88 -42.81 -9.79
C PRO A 56 18.20 -44.10 -9.02
N LYS A 57 18.86 -45.08 -9.67
CA LYS A 57 19.24 -46.37 -9.04
C LYS A 57 20.42 -46.25 -8.07
N LYS A 58 21.10 -45.11 -8.04
CA LYS A 58 22.27 -44.81 -7.21
C LYS A 58 22.04 -43.52 -6.42
N ALA A 59 20.79 -43.20 -6.11
CA ALA A 59 20.41 -42.03 -5.35
C ALA A 59 21.05 -42.02 -3.95
N TRP A 60 21.34 -40.83 -3.45
CA TRP A 60 21.62 -40.61 -2.02
C TRP A 60 20.36 -40.76 -1.21
N ARG A 61 20.52 -40.95 0.11
CA ARG A 61 19.40 -41.14 1.02
C ARG A 61 19.04 -39.86 1.76
N THR A 62 20.05 -39.19 2.30
CA THR A 62 19.87 -38.07 3.24
C THR A 62 20.14 -36.71 2.59
N LEU A 63 19.47 -35.67 3.08
CA LEU A 63 19.79 -34.29 2.75
C LEU A 63 21.18 -33.91 3.29
N ALA A 64 21.61 -34.52 4.40
CA ALA A 64 22.97 -34.36 4.93
C ALA A 64 24.07 -34.66 3.89
N LYS A 65 23.86 -35.68 3.03
CA LYS A 65 24.80 -36.00 1.95
C LYS A 65 24.82 -34.90 0.87
N ALA A 66 23.67 -34.34 0.53
CA ALA A 66 23.58 -33.18 -0.37
C ALA A 66 24.24 -31.94 0.23
N ASN A 67 24.00 -31.65 1.52
CA ASN A 67 24.59 -30.51 2.24
C ASN A 67 26.12 -30.55 2.32
N ALA A 68 26.70 -31.76 2.31
CA ALA A 68 28.15 -31.97 2.28
C ALA A 68 28.77 -31.86 0.87
N THR A 69 27.96 -31.63 -0.17
CA THR A 69 28.38 -31.53 -1.56
C THR A 69 28.38 -30.06 -2.02
N THR A 70 29.46 -29.65 -2.69
CA THR A 70 29.52 -28.38 -3.42
C THR A 70 29.12 -28.59 -4.87
N PHE A 71 27.94 -28.11 -5.23
CA PHE A 71 27.37 -28.19 -6.57
C PHE A 71 28.00 -27.15 -7.49
N ARG A 72 28.05 -27.48 -8.79
CA ARG A 72 28.64 -26.66 -9.84
C ARG A 72 27.55 -26.01 -10.70
N PRO A 73 27.85 -24.93 -11.44
CA PRO A 73 26.88 -24.31 -12.31
C PRO A 73 26.26 -25.27 -13.32
N GLY A 74 24.92 -25.33 -13.34
CA GLY A 74 24.12 -26.22 -14.18
C GLY A 74 23.75 -27.57 -13.53
N ASP A 75 24.24 -27.87 -12.33
CA ASP A 75 23.88 -29.10 -11.61
C ASP A 75 22.42 -29.05 -11.12
N ARG A 76 21.82 -30.23 -10.91
CA ARG A 76 20.47 -30.35 -10.33
C ARG A 76 20.46 -31.27 -9.12
N ILE A 77 19.70 -30.89 -8.10
CA ILE A 77 19.37 -31.70 -6.93
C ILE A 77 17.92 -32.15 -7.11
N LEU A 78 17.72 -33.44 -7.39
CA LEU A 78 16.43 -34.03 -7.71
C LEU A 78 15.96 -34.92 -6.56
N LEU A 79 14.90 -34.48 -5.88
CA LEU A 79 14.24 -35.20 -4.78
C LEU A 79 13.16 -36.13 -5.35
N LYS A 80 13.11 -37.38 -4.92
CA LYS A 80 12.12 -38.32 -5.43
C LYS A 80 10.72 -37.96 -4.94
N ALA A 81 9.80 -37.76 -5.88
CA ALA A 81 8.41 -37.45 -5.61
C ALA A 81 7.74 -38.56 -4.76
N GLY A 82 6.99 -38.16 -3.75
CA GLY A 82 6.34 -39.04 -2.77
C GLY A 82 7.24 -39.51 -1.62
N GLU A 83 8.53 -39.17 -1.62
CA GLU A 83 9.40 -39.35 -0.46
C GLU A 83 9.27 -38.17 0.53
N GLN A 84 9.64 -38.44 1.78
CA GLN A 84 9.63 -37.45 2.86
C GLN A 84 10.95 -37.51 3.64
N TRP A 85 11.52 -36.35 3.93
CA TRP A 85 12.69 -36.17 4.80
C TRP A 85 12.25 -35.50 6.09
N ASN A 86 12.17 -36.29 7.17
CA ASN A 86 11.78 -35.83 8.50
C ASN A 86 13.00 -35.35 9.29
N ASP A 87 12.83 -34.25 10.03
CA ASP A 87 13.86 -33.65 10.90
C ASP A 87 15.14 -33.25 10.13
N GLU A 88 15.03 -33.03 8.82
CA GLU A 88 16.14 -32.64 7.96
C GLU A 88 15.93 -31.25 7.34
N GLN A 89 17.04 -30.59 7.02
CA GLN A 89 17.11 -29.30 6.35
C GLN A 89 17.99 -29.44 5.09
N LEU A 90 17.59 -28.84 3.97
CA LEU A 90 18.40 -28.77 2.76
C LEU A 90 19.16 -27.44 2.69
N TRP A 91 20.47 -27.49 2.96
CA TRP A 91 21.39 -26.35 2.90
C TRP A 91 22.58 -26.67 1.98
N PRO A 92 22.35 -26.76 0.66
CA PRO A 92 23.35 -27.13 -0.32
C PRO A 92 24.41 -26.04 -0.49
N LYS A 93 25.59 -26.41 -1.03
CA LYS A 93 26.70 -25.46 -1.27
C LYS A 93 26.91 -25.20 -2.75
N GLY A 94 27.41 -24.02 -3.07
CA GLY A 94 27.75 -23.60 -4.43
C GLY A 94 26.83 -22.51 -4.96
N SER A 95 27.23 -21.94 -6.09
CA SER A 95 26.44 -20.97 -6.86
C SER A 95 26.41 -21.41 -8.31
N GLY A 96 25.33 -21.08 -9.00
CA GLY A 96 25.27 -21.19 -10.44
C GLY A 96 26.08 -20.07 -11.12
N LYS A 97 25.76 -19.81 -12.38
CA LYS A 97 26.25 -18.64 -13.12
C LYS A 97 25.24 -18.28 -14.22
N PRO A 98 25.41 -17.15 -14.93
CA PRO A 98 24.53 -16.79 -16.03
C PRO A 98 24.32 -17.93 -17.04
N GLY A 99 23.05 -18.27 -17.29
CA GLY A 99 22.64 -19.35 -18.20
C GLY A 99 22.91 -20.77 -17.70
N LYS A 100 23.41 -20.95 -16.47
CA LYS A 100 23.63 -22.26 -15.83
C LYS A 100 23.35 -22.17 -14.31
N PRO A 101 22.10 -21.94 -13.90
CA PRO A 101 21.73 -21.99 -12.49
C PRO A 101 21.89 -23.39 -11.92
N ILE A 102 21.88 -23.50 -10.59
CA ILE A 102 21.71 -24.79 -9.90
C ILE A 102 20.23 -24.94 -9.57
N THR A 103 19.64 -26.10 -9.88
CA THR A 103 18.20 -26.33 -9.68
C THR A 103 17.94 -27.33 -8.56
N ILE A 104 17.01 -27.03 -7.66
CA ILE A 104 16.36 -28.00 -6.76
C ILE A 104 14.99 -28.32 -7.38
N SER A 105 14.73 -29.60 -7.61
CA SER A 105 13.47 -30.05 -8.21
C SER A 105 13.12 -31.49 -7.80
N SER A 106 12.10 -32.06 -8.41
CA SER A 106 11.65 -33.43 -8.17
C SER A 106 11.94 -34.37 -9.35
N TYR A 107 11.90 -35.68 -9.08
CA TYR A 107 11.84 -36.73 -10.11
C TYR A 107 10.94 -37.88 -9.67
N GLY A 108 10.44 -38.66 -10.63
CA GLY A 108 9.61 -39.84 -10.36
C GLY A 108 8.21 -39.67 -10.93
N LYS A 109 7.28 -40.54 -10.54
CA LYS A 109 5.91 -40.59 -11.09
C LYS A 109 4.82 -40.42 -10.03
N SER A 110 5.15 -39.89 -8.85
CA SER A 110 4.17 -39.62 -7.81
C SER A 110 3.44 -38.31 -8.09
N GLN A 111 2.17 -38.22 -7.69
CA GLN A 111 1.41 -36.97 -7.65
C GLN A 111 1.75 -36.14 -6.40
N ARG A 112 2.25 -36.77 -5.33
CA ARG A 112 2.76 -36.07 -4.15
C ARG A 112 4.15 -35.52 -4.44
N LEU A 113 4.35 -34.24 -4.15
CA LEU A 113 5.66 -33.61 -4.19
C LEU A 113 6.62 -34.29 -3.20
N PRO A 114 7.94 -34.22 -3.42
CA PRO A 114 8.91 -34.55 -2.38
C PRO A 114 8.74 -33.57 -1.21
N TYR A 115 8.64 -34.10 0.01
CA TYR A 115 8.32 -33.32 1.20
C TYR A 115 9.53 -33.20 2.14
N ILE A 116 9.95 -31.98 2.44
CA ILE A 116 10.94 -31.69 3.50
C ILE A 116 10.18 -31.20 4.74
N ALA A 117 10.13 -32.06 5.76
CA ALA A 117 9.50 -31.77 7.04
C ALA A 117 10.61 -31.45 8.06
N THR A 118 10.93 -30.17 8.21
CA THR A 118 12.07 -29.75 9.05
C THR A 118 11.75 -29.82 10.54
N ASN A 119 10.47 -29.81 10.91
CA ASN A 119 9.99 -30.03 12.28
C ASN A 119 10.66 -29.13 13.35
N GLY A 120 10.90 -27.87 13.01
CA GLY A 120 11.59 -26.92 13.88
C GLY A 120 13.06 -27.23 14.15
N LYS A 121 13.68 -28.20 13.45
CA LYS A 121 15.11 -28.57 13.58
C LYS A 121 16.05 -27.60 12.87
N VAL A 122 15.85 -26.31 13.12
CA VAL A 122 16.68 -25.21 12.60
C VAL A 122 17.42 -24.51 13.74
N PRO A 123 18.60 -23.93 13.49
CA PRO A 123 19.30 -23.14 14.50
C PRO A 123 18.50 -21.88 14.86
N SER A 124 18.50 -21.52 16.16
CA SER A 124 17.92 -20.24 16.58
C SER A 124 18.71 -19.07 15.97
N PRO A 125 18.06 -18.04 15.41
CA PRO A 125 18.73 -16.83 14.93
C PRO A 125 19.15 -15.89 16.07
N PHE A 126 18.98 -16.30 17.33
CA PHE A 126 19.33 -15.53 18.51
C PHE A 126 20.39 -16.24 19.36
N ARG A 127 21.16 -15.46 20.12
CA ARG A 127 22.02 -15.94 21.20
C ARG A 127 21.20 -16.18 22.46
N ALA A 128 21.81 -16.85 23.45
CA ALA A 128 21.17 -17.11 24.74
C ALA A 128 20.77 -15.84 25.51
N ASP A 129 21.39 -14.70 25.22
CA ASP A 129 21.05 -13.39 25.80
C ASP A 129 19.94 -12.65 25.04
N GLY A 130 19.35 -13.28 24.01
CA GLY A 130 18.29 -12.70 23.17
C GLY A 130 18.80 -11.74 22.08
N THR A 131 20.11 -11.55 21.94
CA THR A 131 20.68 -10.75 20.84
C THR A 131 20.71 -11.54 19.53
N LYS A 132 20.64 -10.84 18.39
CA LYS A 132 20.71 -11.45 17.06
C LYS A 132 22.05 -12.18 16.86
N ASN A 133 22.02 -13.41 16.35
CA ASN A 133 23.21 -14.24 16.14
C ASN A 133 23.61 -14.28 14.65
N PRO A 134 24.63 -13.51 14.20
CA PRO A 134 25.03 -13.44 12.79
C PRO A 134 25.47 -14.80 12.22
N GLU A 135 25.83 -15.76 13.07
CA GLU A 135 26.20 -17.10 12.62
C GLU A 135 25.00 -17.91 12.11
N THR A 136 23.81 -17.66 12.65
CA THR A 136 22.60 -18.47 12.46
C THR A 136 21.43 -17.73 11.85
N VAL A 137 21.41 -16.38 11.84
CA VAL A 137 20.44 -15.61 11.03
C VAL A 137 20.50 -16.07 9.56
N GLY A 138 19.32 -16.23 8.96
CA GLY A 138 19.15 -16.71 7.59
C GLY A 138 19.35 -18.22 7.40
N LEU A 139 19.48 -18.99 8.48
CA LEU A 139 19.59 -20.47 8.44
C LEU A 139 18.32 -21.18 8.95
N THR A 140 17.19 -20.47 8.92
CA THR A 140 15.93 -20.86 9.57
C THR A 140 14.93 -21.57 8.64
N GLY A 141 15.29 -21.76 7.36
CA GLY A 141 14.42 -22.38 6.35
C GLY A 141 14.50 -23.90 6.27
N ALA A 142 13.48 -24.55 5.71
CA ALA A 142 13.59 -25.94 5.24
C ALA A 142 14.59 -26.08 4.08
N ILE A 143 14.62 -25.08 3.19
CA ILE A 143 15.70 -24.83 2.22
C ILE A 143 16.44 -23.55 2.60
N VAL A 144 17.77 -23.60 2.57
CA VAL A 144 18.63 -22.46 2.90
C VAL A 144 19.60 -22.16 1.78
N LEU A 145 19.66 -20.89 1.36
CA LEU A 145 20.67 -20.32 0.47
C LEU A 145 21.29 -19.09 1.15
N ARG A 146 22.59 -19.15 1.50
CA ARG A 146 23.28 -18.01 2.16
C ARG A 146 24.54 -17.64 1.42
N ASN A 147 24.63 -16.39 0.97
CA ASN A 147 25.70 -15.87 0.11
C ASN A 147 25.88 -16.74 -1.15
N GLN A 148 24.76 -17.05 -1.80
CA GLN A 148 24.67 -17.91 -2.99
C GLN A 148 23.80 -17.22 -4.04
N GLU A 149 24.03 -17.53 -5.32
CA GLU A 149 23.35 -16.91 -6.46
C GLU A 149 23.15 -17.91 -7.62
N TYR A 150 22.28 -17.56 -8.57
CA TYR A 150 21.84 -18.38 -9.70
C TYR A 150 21.23 -19.71 -9.26
N TRP A 151 20.11 -19.62 -8.54
CA TRP A 151 19.36 -20.78 -8.04
C TRP A 151 17.93 -20.82 -8.56
N GLU A 152 17.47 -22.03 -8.88
CA GLU A 152 16.08 -22.31 -9.21
C GLU A 152 15.55 -23.37 -8.23
N ILE A 153 14.36 -23.18 -7.68
CA ILE A 153 13.71 -24.09 -6.73
C ILE A 153 12.28 -24.30 -7.20
N ASN A 154 11.89 -25.55 -7.43
CA ASN A 154 10.53 -25.87 -7.83
C ASN A 154 10.09 -27.28 -7.47
N ASN A 155 8.78 -27.53 -7.52
CA ASN A 155 8.19 -28.86 -7.35
C ASN A 155 8.58 -29.52 -6.02
N VAL A 156 8.50 -28.77 -4.91
CA VAL A 156 8.79 -29.24 -3.55
C VAL A 156 7.69 -28.84 -2.59
N GLU A 157 7.43 -29.69 -1.60
CA GLU A 157 6.56 -29.43 -0.45
C GLU A 157 7.43 -29.20 0.79
N LEU A 158 7.15 -28.15 1.56
CA LEU A 158 7.98 -27.71 2.68
C LEU A 158 7.10 -27.40 3.89
N SER A 159 7.52 -27.85 5.07
CA SER A 159 6.97 -27.38 6.35
C SER A 159 8.06 -27.20 7.39
N ASN A 160 7.77 -26.39 8.39
CA ASN A 160 8.69 -26.12 9.48
C ASN A 160 7.93 -25.82 10.76
N ASP A 161 7.19 -26.83 11.23
CA ASP A 161 6.41 -26.80 12.46
C ASP A 161 6.84 -27.96 13.36
N ASP A 162 7.11 -27.68 14.63
CA ASP A 162 7.56 -28.68 15.60
C ASP A 162 6.41 -29.44 16.27
N ASP A 163 5.21 -28.88 16.32
CA ASP A 163 4.01 -29.52 16.86
C ASP A 163 2.73 -28.96 16.22
N PHE A 164 2.19 -29.69 15.23
CA PHE A 164 0.94 -29.36 14.53
C PHE A 164 -0.31 -29.23 15.41
N ALA A 165 -0.22 -29.62 16.69
CA ALA A 165 -1.31 -29.43 17.64
C ALA A 165 -1.20 -28.14 18.45
N THR A 166 -0.02 -27.50 18.49
CA THR A 166 0.29 -26.39 19.40
C THR A 166 1.13 -25.31 18.74
N ASP A 167 0.48 -24.20 18.36
CA ASP A 167 1.18 -23.06 17.76
C ASP A 167 2.15 -22.36 18.72
N ILE A 168 3.30 -21.93 18.18
CA ILE A 168 4.25 -21.07 18.89
C ILE A 168 3.74 -19.63 18.90
N THR A 169 3.37 -19.11 20.07
CA THR A 169 2.89 -17.72 20.19
C THR A 169 3.90 -16.76 20.82
N SER A 170 5.04 -17.25 21.31
CA SER A 170 6.07 -16.40 21.93
C SER A 170 7.47 -17.01 21.85
N GLY A 171 8.48 -16.17 22.03
CA GLY A 171 9.88 -16.58 22.10
C GLY A 171 10.71 -16.10 20.91
N THR A 172 11.77 -16.85 20.60
CA THR A 172 12.82 -16.49 19.64
C THR A 172 12.95 -17.52 18.50
N TYR A 173 11.96 -18.40 18.37
CA TYR A 173 11.90 -19.37 17.28
C TYR A 173 11.49 -18.66 16.00
N VAL A 174 12.18 -18.93 14.90
CA VAL A 174 11.92 -18.28 13.62
C VAL A 174 12.11 -19.36 12.59
N ARG A 175 11.11 -19.53 11.71
CA ARG A 175 11.03 -20.69 10.83
C ARG A 175 10.59 -20.25 9.45
N ASP A 176 11.41 -20.54 8.46
CA ASP A 176 11.08 -20.26 7.07
C ASP A 176 10.77 -21.57 6.32
N GLY A 177 10.08 -21.45 5.19
CA GLY A 177 10.10 -22.51 4.17
C GLY A 177 11.41 -22.45 3.39
N ILE A 178 11.68 -21.31 2.75
CA ILE A 178 12.88 -21.02 1.98
C ILE A 178 13.52 -19.74 2.52
N ALA A 179 14.72 -19.86 3.08
CA ALA A 179 15.52 -18.73 3.56
C ALA A 179 16.65 -18.42 2.56
N VAL A 180 16.57 -17.27 1.90
CA VAL A 180 17.61 -16.73 1.02
C VAL A 180 18.23 -15.51 1.71
N SER A 181 19.53 -15.52 1.94
CA SER A 181 20.17 -14.46 2.73
C SER A 181 21.54 -14.01 2.23
N ILE A 182 21.81 -12.72 2.43
CA ILE A 182 23.16 -12.14 2.36
C ILE A 182 23.61 -11.80 3.78
N ASN A 183 24.62 -12.50 4.26
CA ASN A 183 25.39 -12.11 5.43
C ASN A 183 26.62 -11.33 4.97
N ALA A 184 26.55 -10.00 5.10
CA ALA A 184 27.59 -9.07 4.68
C ALA A 184 28.93 -9.29 5.40
N ASP A 185 28.92 -9.78 6.65
CA ASP A 185 30.15 -10.00 7.42
C ASP A 185 30.94 -11.22 6.97
N LYS A 186 30.28 -12.15 6.28
CA LYS A 186 30.88 -13.41 5.84
C LYS A 186 31.35 -13.39 4.39
N LEU A 187 31.09 -12.30 3.66
CA LEU A 187 31.64 -12.11 2.33
C LEU A 187 33.13 -11.74 2.45
N ALA A 188 33.96 -12.38 1.64
CA ALA A 188 35.38 -12.02 1.58
C ALA A 188 35.55 -10.60 1.01
N ALA A 189 36.63 -9.92 1.37
CA ALA A 189 36.94 -8.61 0.79
C ALA A 189 37.04 -8.72 -0.76
N GLY A 190 36.26 -7.90 -1.47
CA GLY A 190 36.18 -7.92 -2.93
C GLY A 190 35.33 -9.04 -3.54
N ALA A 191 34.62 -9.83 -2.71
CA ALA A 191 33.60 -10.74 -3.21
C ALA A 191 32.42 -9.97 -3.82
N ASP A 192 31.65 -10.65 -4.67
CA ASP A 192 30.40 -10.09 -5.18
C ASP A 192 29.45 -9.83 -4.01
N THR A 193 28.90 -8.62 -3.98
CA THR A 193 27.94 -8.17 -2.97
C THR A 193 26.50 -8.27 -3.47
N ILE A 194 26.33 -8.58 -4.75
CA ILE A 194 25.05 -8.77 -5.42
C ILE A 194 24.81 -10.27 -5.55
N MET A 195 23.65 -10.74 -5.11
CA MET A 195 23.24 -12.12 -5.37
C MET A 195 22.18 -12.09 -6.46
N ASN A 196 22.51 -12.65 -7.62
CA ASN A 196 21.70 -12.54 -8.82
C ASN A 196 20.93 -13.84 -9.11
N HIS A 197 19.75 -13.72 -9.72
CA HIS A 197 18.98 -14.79 -10.34
C HIS A 197 18.44 -15.84 -9.36
N PHE A 198 17.18 -15.66 -8.98
CA PHE A 198 16.40 -16.62 -8.21
C PHE A 198 15.08 -16.90 -8.91
N ARG A 199 14.75 -18.18 -9.08
CA ARG A 199 13.43 -18.63 -9.56
C ARG A 199 12.83 -19.56 -8.52
N ILE A 200 11.69 -19.19 -7.95
CA ILE A 200 10.96 -20.00 -6.98
C ILE A 200 9.55 -20.15 -7.51
N ASN A 201 9.23 -21.37 -7.95
CA ASN A 201 7.94 -21.64 -8.56
C ASN A 201 7.43 -23.05 -8.32
N ASP A 202 6.11 -23.27 -8.37
CA ASP A 202 5.50 -24.57 -8.09
C ASP A 202 5.93 -25.14 -6.72
N VAL A 203 6.13 -24.29 -5.70
CA VAL A 203 6.38 -24.74 -4.33
C VAL A 203 5.13 -24.66 -3.48
N TYR A 204 4.97 -25.65 -2.62
CA TYR A 204 3.92 -25.66 -1.60
C TYR A 204 4.58 -25.55 -0.23
N VAL A 205 4.37 -24.42 0.45
CA VAL A 205 4.87 -24.21 1.81
C VAL A 205 3.67 -24.12 2.74
N HIS A 206 3.68 -24.94 3.78
CA HIS A 206 2.60 -24.95 4.74
C HIS A 206 3.10 -25.22 6.16
N ASN A 207 2.32 -24.81 7.17
CA ASN A 207 2.63 -25.03 8.57
C ASN A 207 4.07 -24.62 8.90
N THR A 208 4.31 -23.31 8.80
CA THR A 208 5.53 -22.71 9.35
C THR A 208 5.15 -21.97 10.61
N ASP A 209 5.71 -22.41 11.73
CA ASP A 209 5.31 -21.91 13.03
C ASP A 209 6.36 -20.95 13.59
N GLY A 210 5.90 -19.82 14.09
CA GLY A 210 6.74 -18.78 14.65
C GLY A 210 5.94 -17.88 15.58
N PRO A 211 6.61 -17.08 16.41
CA PRO A 211 5.98 -16.26 17.43
C PRO A 211 5.06 -15.22 16.80
N SER A 212 3.87 -15.11 17.38
CA SER A 212 2.84 -14.13 17.05
C SER A 212 3.13 -12.70 17.56
N THR A 213 4.40 -12.30 17.64
CA THR A 213 4.86 -10.97 18.11
C THR A 213 6.04 -10.48 17.30
N TRP A 214 6.21 -9.14 17.21
CA TRP A 214 7.20 -8.54 16.31
C TRP A 214 8.60 -9.02 16.62
N GLN A 215 9.22 -9.65 15.63
CA GLN A 215 10.57 -10.15 15.75
C GLN A 215 11.55 -9.16 15.15
N LYS A 216 12.69 -9.01 15.81
CA LYS A 216 13.83 -8.27 15.25
C LYS A 216 14.52 -9.03 14.10
N ILE A 217 14.00 -10.20 13.72
CA ILE A 217 14.44 -11.05 12.60
C ILE A 217 13.22 -11.32 11.73
N HIS A 218 13.30 -10.97 10.45
CA HIS A 218 12.23 -11.24 9.48
C HIS A 218 12.24 -12.71 9.05
N TYR A 219 11.05 -13.26 8.82
CA TYR A 219 10.83 -14.65 8.41
C TYR A 219 9.48 -14.86 7.71
N GLY A 220 9.36 -15.98 7.01
CA GLY A 220 8.14 -16.36 6.31
C GLY A 220 8.32 -17.59 5.43
N ALA A 221 7.30 -17.93 4.63
CA ALA A 221 7.41 -19.07 3.72
C ALA A 221 8.54 -18.90 2.71
N VAL A 222 8.66 -17.73 2.07
CA VAL A 222 9.81 -17.36 1.23
C VAL A 222 10.38 -16.03 1.71
N ASN A 223 11.59 -16.07 2.25
CA ASN A 223 12.23 -14.94 2.91
C ASN A 223 13.56 -14.57 2.25
N PHE A 224 13.68 -13.32 1.80
CA PHE A 224 14.89 -12.70 1.29
C PHE A 224 15.39 -11.67 2.28
N GLN A 225 16.56 -11.90 2.87
CA GLN A 225 17.10 -11.02 3.91
C GLN A 225 18.57 -10.62 3.69
N VAL A 226 18.84 -9.33 3.80
CA VAL A 226 20.21 -8.79 3.89
C VAL A 226 20.51 -8.39 5.33
N PHE A 227 21.66 -8.79 5.86
CA PHE A 227 22.05 -8.42 7.23
C PHE A 227 23.56 -8.35 7.44
N GLY A 228 23.94 -7.74 8.56
CA GLY A 228 25.32 -7.63 9.02
C GLY A 228 25.37 -7.11 10.47
N SER A 229 26.47 -7.40 11.17
CA SER A 229 26.68 -7.05 12.58
C SER A 229 26.97 -5.56 12.80
N LYS A 230 27.46 -4.86 11.77
CA LYS A 230 27.80 -3.44 11.84
C LYS A 230 26.59 -2.55 11.52
N ASN A 231 26.74 -1.24 11.74
CA ASN A 231 25.78 -0.29 11.23
C ASN A 231 25.85 -0.26 9.69
N TYR A 232 24.72 -0.11 9.00
CA TYR A 232 24.67 -0.06 7.53
C TYR A 232 25.58 1.01 6.93
N LYS A 233 25.87 2.10 7.68
CA LYS A 233 26.77 3.19 7.26
C LYS A 233 28.22 2.72 7.07
N GLU A 234 28.61 1.65 7.74
CA GLU A 234 29.97 1.08 7.69
C GLU A 234 30.19 0.15 6.48
N TYR A 235 29.12 -0.27 5.80
CA TYR A 235 29.22 -1.01 4.54
C TYR A 235 29.22 -0.04 3.34
N PRO A 236 29.83 -0.38 2.19
CA PRO A 236 29.86 0.50 1.01
C PRO A 236 28.47 0.92 0.50
N THR A 237 28.37 2.09 -0.12
CA THR A 237 27.20 2.55 -0.90
C THR A 237 26.95 1.63 -2.10
N GLY A 238 25.69 1.38 -2.45
CA GLY A 238 25.29 0.39 -3.46
C GLY A 238 25.50 -1.06 -3.00
N GLY A 239 25.66 -1.26 -1.68
CA GLY A 239 26.24 -2.42 -0.99
C GLY A 239 25.71 -3.80 -1.38
N HIS A 240 24.88 -4.39 -0.51
CA HIS A 240 24.48 -5.80 -0.57
C HIS A 240 23.00 -5.93 -0.90
N TYR A 241 22.64 -6.63 -1.98
CA TYR A 241 21.24 -6.77 -2.38
C TYR A 241 21.01 -7.97 -3.31
N PHE A 242 19.73 -8.33 -3.46
CA PHE A 242 19.28 -9.32 -4.42
C PHE A 242 18.87 -8.68 -5.74
N GLU A 243 19.18 -9.35 -6.84
CA GLU A 243 18.79 -8.92 -8.19
C GLU A 243 18.19 -10.08 -8.98
N ASP A 244 17.22 -9.79 -9.85
CA ASP A 244 16.58 -10.77 -10.74
C ASP A 244 15.90 -11.91 -9.96
N VAL A 245 14.89 -11.57 -9.17
CA VAL A 245 14.12 -12.53 -8.38
C VAL A 245 12.73 -12.73 -8.96
N ARG A 246 12.32 -13.98 -9.15
CA ARG A 246 10.94 -14.36 -9.47
C ARG A 246 10.39 -15.35 -8.44
N ILE A 247 9.24 -15.03 -7.87
CA ILE A 247 8.46 -15.89 -6.98
C ILE A 247 7.06 -16.01 -7.58
N GLU A 248 6.81 -17.11 -8.27
CA GLU A 248 5.57 -17.28 -9.05
C GLU A 248 4.95 -18.67 -8.95
N ASP A 249 3.64 -18.80 -9.11
CA ASP A 249 2.93 -20.09 -9.13
C ASP A 249 3.11 -20.92 -7.83
N ASN A 250 3.18 -20.26 -6.67
CA ASN A 250 3.35 -20.93 -5.38
C ASN A 250 2.07 -20.95 -4.55
N THR A 251 2.01 -21.89 -3.59
CA THR A 251 0.91 -22.02 -2.62
C THR A 251 1.48 -21.91 -1.21
N PHE A 252 0.88 -21.03 -0.40
CA PHE A 252 1.24 -20.79 0.99
C PHE A 252 0.01 -20.99 1.89
N GLU A 253 0.08 -21.92 2.86
CA GLU A 253 -1.06 -22.25 3.72
C GLU A 253 -0.64 -22.35 5.20
N ASN A 254 -1.32 -21.65 6.11
CA ASN A 254 -1.02 -21.68 7.55
C ASN A 254 0.45 -21.32 7.84
N VAL A 255 0.84 -20.12 7.44
CA VAL A 255 2.23 -19.65 7.48
C VAL A 255 2.39 -18.50 8.46
N GLU A 256 3.39 -18.61 9.35
CA GLU A 256 3.97 -17.51 10.12
C GLU A 256 5.31 -17.08 9.49
N LEU A 257 5.66 -15.79 9.41
CA LEU A 257 4.85 -14.60 9.67
C LEU A 257 4.18 -14.08 8.39
N HIS A 258 4.91 -14.17 7.28
CA HIS A 258 4.51 -13.71 5.94
C HIS A 258 4.62 -14.86 4.93
N ALA A 259 3.84 -14.81 3.86
CA ALA A 259 4.02 -15.72 2.73
C ALA A 259 5.29 -15.37 1.95
N VAL A 260 5.46 -14.09 1.60
CA VAL A 260 6.67 -13.58 0.94
C VAL A 260 7.19 -12.36 1.69
N GLN A 261 8.49 -12.38 1.97
CA GLN A 261 9.18 -11.32 2.70
C GLN A 261 10.48 -10.90 2.01
N PHE A 262 10.65 -9.59 1.81
CA PHE A 262 11.96 -8.96 1.58
C PHE A 262 12.30 -8.02 2.71
N ALA A 263 13.52 -8.08 3.26
CA ALA A 263 13.92 -7.14 4.31
C ALA A 263 15.43 -6.94 4.45
N PHE A 264 15.80 -5.74 4.93
CA PHE A 264 17.11 -5.46 5.48
C PHE A 264 17.08 -5.50 7.01
N ASN A 265 18.05 -6.18 7.59
CA ASN A 265 18.11 -6.44 9.02
C ASN A 265 19.49 -6.12 9.60
N TRP A 266 19.88 -4.85 9.58
CA TRP A 266 21.17 -4.40 10.12
C TRP A 266 21.17 -4.46 11.65
N PHE A 267 22.16 -5.13 12.26
CA PHE A 267 22.16 -5.34 13.71
C PHE A 267 22.65 -4.12 14.48
N GLY A 268 23.47 -3.28 13.83
CA GLY A 268 23.89 -1.98 14.35
C GLY A 268 22.96 -0.83 13.98
N ALA A 269 21.77 -1.07 13.42
CA ALA A 269 20.78 -0.02 13.19
C ALA A 269 20.20 0.45 14.52
N GLU A 270 20.20 1.77 14.75
CA GLU A 270 19.67 2.38 15.96
C GLU A 270 18.17 2.66 15.79
N GLY A 271 17.41 2.75 16.90
CA GLY A 271 15.94 2.88 16.89
C GLY A 271 15.42 4.24 16.40
N THR A 272 14.16 4.56 16.75
CA THR A 272 13.48 5.84 16.42
C THR A 272 14.35 7.09 16.67
N ALA A 273 15.20 7.06 17.70
CA ALA A 273 16.13 8.15 18.06
C ALA A 273 17.30 8.41 17.08
N SER A 274 17.46 7.60 16.02
CA SER A 274 18.61 7.63 15.10
C SER A 274 18.32 8.17 13.70
N GLY A 275 17.25 8.96 13.60
CA GLY A 275 16.78 9.54 12.36
C GLY A 275 17.80 10.39 11.60
N GLN A 276 17.44 10.77 10.39
CA GLN A 276 18.29 11.52 9.46
C GLN A 276 17.51 12.67 8.85
N TYR A 277 18.20 13.78 8.59
CA TYR A 277 17.67 14.85 7.77
C TYR A 277 17.92 14.55 6.29
N ASP A 278 16.92 14.78 5.46
CA ASP A 278 17.07 14.72 4.00
C ASP A 278 17.63 16.04 3.42
N GLU A 279 17.73 16.10 2.08
CA GLU A 279 18.26 17.27 1.37
C GLU A 279 17.40 18.54 1.54
N ALA A 280 16.11 18.39 1.89
CA ALA A 280 15.17 19.48 2.14
C ALA A 280 15.12 19.90 3.62
N GLY A 281 15.85 19.22 4.50
CA GLY A 281 15.84 19.47 5.93
C GLY A 281 14.66 18.83 6.67
N LYS A 282 13.91 17.91 6.05
CA LYS A 282 12.89 17.11 6.72
C LYS A 282 13.58 16.02 7.54
N PHE A 283 13.15 15.85 8.80
CA PHE A 283 13.65 14.77 9.66
C PHE A 283 12.87 13.48 9.39
N HIS A 284 13.61 12.37 9.27
CA HIS A 284 13.07 11.03 9.10
C HIS A 284 13.44 10.17 10.28
N GLU A 285 12.46 9.57 10.94
CA GLU A 285 12.74 8.63 12.02
C GLU A 285 13.54 7.42 11.49
N GLY A 286 14.35 6.79 12.36
CA GLY A 286 15.27 5.73 11.92
C GLY A 286 14.58 4.56 11.21
N TRP A 287 13.32 4.28 11.57
CA TRP A 287 12.50 3.25 10.97
C TRP A 287 11.79 3.68 9.68
N GLU A 288 11.72 4.96 9.31
CA GLU A 288 11.25 5.36 7.97
C GLU A 288 12.27 4.98 6.88
N GLN A 289 13.50 4.63 7.28
CA GLN A 289 14.55 4.07 6.43
C GLN A 289 14.99 4.93 5.23
N LEU A 290 15.05 6.26 5.37
CA LEU A 290 15.61 7.17 4.36
C LEU A 290 16.96 6.69 3.78
N TRP A 291 17.77 6.02 4.60
CA TRP A 291 19.08 5.49 4.23
C TRP A 291 19.05 4.48 3.07
N VAL A 292 17.92 3.82 2.81
CA VAL A 292 17.78 2.89 1.68
C VAL A 292 17.95 3.68 0.38
N ARG A 293 17.29 4.84 0.29
CA ARG A 293 17.37 5.78 -0.83
C ARG A 293 18.76 6.38 -0.94
N THR A 294 19.25 7.01 0.13
CA THR A 294 20.51 7.78 0.08
C THR A 294 21.75 6.92 -0.13
N ARG A 295 21.65 5.59 0.07
CA ARG A 295 22.74 4.64 -0.11
C ARG A 295 22.52 3.60 -1.22
N ASP A 296 21.40 3.68 -1.94
CA ASP A 296 20.97 2.71 -2.96
C ASP A 296 20.98 1.25 -2.47
N LEU A 297 20.44 0.99 -1.27
CA LEU A 297 20.38 -0.35 -0.66
C LEU A 297 19.09 -1.11 -1.01
N TYR A 298 18.65 -1.02 -2.26
CA TYR A 298 17.46 -1.73 -2.73
C TYR A 298 17.81 -3.09 -3.34
N SER A 299 17.10 -4.13 -2.91
CA SER A 299 16.93 -5.32 -3.76
C SER A 299 16.05 -4.95 -4.96
N ARG A 300 16.35 -5.49 -6.15
CA ARG A 300 15.78 -4.92 -7.38
C ARG A 300 15.49 -5.94 -8.47
N ASN A 301 14.64 -5.54 -9.42
CA ASN A 301 14.20 -6.40 -10.52
C ASN A 301 13.49 -7.64 -9.96
N VAL A 302 12.45 -7.41 -9.17
CA VAL A 302 11.72 -8.46 -8.45
C VAL A 302 10.33 -8.59 -9.06
N TYR A 303 9.94 -9.82 -9.38
CA TYR A 303 8.60 -10.15 -9.84
C TYR A 303 7.97 -11.18 -8.89
N ILE A 304 6.75 -10.87 -8.44
CA ILE A 304 5.97 -11.73 -7.54
C ILE A 304 4.59 -11.87 -8.14
N GLY A 305 4.20 -13.07 -8.58
CA GLY A 305 2.88 -13.21 -9.17
C GLY A 305 2.34 -14.61 -9.27
N HIS A 306 1.03 -14.74 -9.45
CA HIS A 306 0.35 -16.03 -9.54
C HIS A 306 0.52 -16.90 -8.28
N ASN A 307 0.76 -16.28 -7.13
CA ASN A 307 0.83 -16.99 -5.84
C ASN A 307 -0.54 -16.99 -5.15
N TYR A 308 -0.86 -18.08 -4.46
CA TYR A 308 -2.01 -18.19 -3.57
C TYR A 308 -1.52 -18.26 -2.12
N SER A 309 -2.07 -17.40 -1.25
CA SER A 309 -1.78 -17.37 0.18
C SER A 309 -3.06 -17.47 0.98
N GLU A 310 -3.12 -18.41 1.92
CA GLU A 310 -4.27 -18.59 2.82
C GLU A 310 -3.83 -18.74 4.26
N SER A 311 -4.59 -18.12 5.16
CA SER A 311 -4.34 -18.13 6.60
C SER A 311 -2.91 -17.71 6.93
N ILE A 312 -2.61 -16.42 6.80
CA ILE A 312 -1.29 -15.87 7.10
C ILE A 312 -1.27 -15.21 8.49
N GLY A 313 -0.19 -15.45 9.24
CA GLY A 313 -0.04 -14.97 10.62
C GLY A 313 -0.09 -13.45 10.75
N GLN A 314 0.67 -12.73 9.92
CA GLN A 314 0.67 -11.26 9.80
C GLN A 314 0.30 -10.86 8.35
N GLY A 315 1.07 -10.02 7.66
CA GLY A 315 0.80 -9.63 6.28
C GLY A 315 1.21 -10.72 5.29
N ALA A 316 0.46 -10.93 4.20
CA ALA A 316 0.81 -11.98 3.25
C ALA A 316 2.09 -11.66 2.47
N ILE A 317 2.16 -10.47 1.88
CA ILE A 317 3.28 -10.06 1.02
C ILE A 317 3.86 -8.75 1.57
N GLN A 318 4.97 -8.85 2.30
CA GLN A 318 5.73 -7.70 2.80
C GLN A 318 7.00 -7.51 1.97
N LEU A 319 7.14 -6.33 1.36
CA LEU A 319 8.26 -6.01 0.49
C LEU A 319 9.00 -4.80 1.03
N ALA A 320 10.02 -5.00 1.85
CA ALA A 320 10.82 -3.89 2.33
C ALA A 320 12.07 -3.67 1.46
N ASN A 321 12.43 -2.40 1.25
CA ASN A 321 13.71 -2.00 0.66
C ASN A 321 13.95 -2.59 -0.73
N THR A 322 12.93 -2.50 -1.57
CA THR A 322 12.94 -3.05 -2.92
C THR A 322 12.61 -2.00 -3.96
N LYS A 323 13.13 -2.17 -5.19
CA LYS A 323 12.78 -1.30 -6.31
C LYS A 323 12.67 -2.02 -7.63
N ASN A 324 12.03 -1.38 -8.62
CA ASN A 324 11.75 -2.00 -9.92
C ASN A 324 11.01 -3.34 -9.74
N MET A 325 9.88 -3.29 -9.02
CA MET A 325 9.05 -4.46 -8.76
C MET A 325 7.80 -4.49 -9.61
N THR A 326 7.37 -5.71 -9.93
CA THR A 326 6.01 -5.98 -10.38
C THR A 326 5.41 -7.06 -9.49
N VAL A 327 4.32 -6.73 -8.82
CA VAL A 327 3.58 -7.65 -7.96
C VAL A 327 2.20 -7.83 -8.55
N GLU A 328 1.94 -8.97 -9.20
CA GLU A 328 0.71 -9.14 -9.95
C GLU A 328 0.06 -10.51 -9.90
N TYR A 329 -1.26 -10.54 -10.02
CA TYR A 329 -2.02 -11.80 -10.02
C TYR A 329 -1.74 -12.64 -8.77
N ASN A 330 -1.58 -12.04 -7.59
CA ASN A 330 -1.52 -12.79 -6.33
C ASN A 330 -2.91 -12.80 -5.67
N GLU A 331 -3.25 -13.92 -5.05
CA GLU A 331 -4.48 -14.09 -4.26
C GLU A 331 -4.11 -14.25 -2.78
N VAL A 332 -4.73 -13.44 -1.93
CA VAL A 332 -4.57 -13.50 -0.48
C VAL A 332 -5.93 -13.68 0.16
N ASN A 333 -6.09 -14.78 0.88
CA ASN A 333 -7.30 -15.19 1.58
C ASN A 333 -7.00 -15.34 3.08
N GLY A 334 -7.28 -14.30 3.86
CA GLY A 334 -6.99 -14.31 5.29
C GLY A 334 -5.54 -13.95 5.60
N PHE A 335 -5.37 -12.82 6.26
CA PHE A 335 -4.10 -12.29 6.73
C PHE A 335 -4.33 -11.64 8.10
N LEU A 336 -3.25 -11.45 8.86
CA LEU A 336 -3.24 -10.94 10.23
C LEU A 336 -4.12 -11.81 11.17
N GLU A 337 -4.11 -13.12 10.97
CA GLU A 337 -4.98 -14.05 11.70
C GLU A 337 -4.44 -14.46 13.08
N ARG A 338 -3.13 -14.37 13.28
CA ARG A 338 -2.47 -14.84 14.51
C ARG A 338 -1.62 -13.78 15.19
N TYR A 339 -1.46 -12.61 14.58
CA TYR A 339 -0.54 -11.58 15.05
C TYR A 339 -1.25 -10.30 15.50
N ASP A 340 -1.11 -9.94 16.77
CA ASP A 340 -1.79 -8.80 17.40
C ASP A 340 -0.97 -7.50 17.28
N ALA A 341 -0.75 -7.05 16.04
CA ALA A 341 -0.10 -5.77 15.76
C ALA A 341 -0.45 -5.24 14.35
N VAL A 342 0.23 -4.17 13.95
CA VAL A 342 -0.03 -3.41 12.73
C VAL A 342 0.55 -4.12 11.49
N SER A 343 -0.28 -4.40 10.48
CA SER A 343 0.13 -4.91 9.16
C SER A 343 -1.04 -4.88 8.16
N CYS A 344 -0.71 -5.14 6.89
CA CYS A 344 -1.62 -5.15 5.74
C CYS A 344 -1.46 -6.45 4.93
N GLY A 345 -2.41 -6.74 4.05
CA GLY A 345 -2.35 -7.92 3.18
C GLY A 345 -1.14 -7.91 2.24
N LEU A 346 -0.96 -6.82 1.51
CA LEU A 346 0.16 -6.59 0.59
C LEU A 346 0.68 -5.17 0.73
N TYR A 347 1.98 -5.02 1.00
CA TYR A 347 2.60 -3.71 1.20
C TYR A 347 4.08 -3.65 0.80
N LEU A 348 4.49 -2.47 0.34
CA LEU A 348 5.87 -2.11 0.04
C LEU A 348 6.34 -1.03 1.01
N TRP A 349 7.41 -1.30 1.74
CA TRP A 349 7.99 -0.39 2.73
C TRP A 349 9.35 0.14 2.26
N ALA A 350 9.50 1.46 2.23
CA ALA A 350 10.72 2.13 1.79
C ALA A 350 11.20 1.60 0.43
N GLY A 351 10.28 1.53 -0.54
CA GLY A 351 10.51 1.03 -1.88
C GLY A 351 10.52 2.09 -2.97
N ALA A 352 10.81 1.68 -4.20
CA ALA A 352 10.77 2.60 -5.34
C ALA A 352 10.41 1.94 -6.68
N ASP A 353 9.95 2.73 -7.65
CA ASP A 353 9.78 2.34 -9.06
C ASP A 353 8.99 1.03 -9.22
N SER A 354 7.86 0.88 -8.53
CA SER A 354 7.20 -0.42 -8.36
C SER A 354 5.70 -0.36 -8.62
N VAL A 355 5.15 -1.45 -9.17
CA VAL A 355 3.74 -1.57 -9.52
C VAL A 355 3.13 -2.82 -8.89
N MET A 356 1.99 -2.65 -8.23
CA MET A 356 1.13 -3.70 -7.68
C MET A 356 -0.14 -3.72 -8.51
N GLN A 357 -0.39 -4.81 -9.25
CA GLN A 357 -1.52 -4.88 -10.17
C GLN A 357 -2.22 -6.22 -10.29
N PHE A 358 -3.52 -6.22 -10.55
CA PHE A 358 -4.30 -7.46 -10.74
C PHE A 358 -4.24 -8.45 -9.56
N ASN A 359 -3.99 -7.97 -8.33
CA ASN A 359 -4.03 -8.80 -7.13
C ASN A 359 -5.45 -8.85 -6.57
N GLU A 360 -5.80 -9.97 -5.92
CA GLU A 360 -7.05 -10.16 -5.18
C GLU A 360 -6.74 -10.37 -3.69
N VAL A 361 -7.30 -9.53 -2.80
CA VAL A 361 -7.08 -9.65 -1.35
C VAL A 361 -8.41 -9.56 -0.59
N TYR A 362 -8.68 -10.57 0.23
CA TYR A 362 -9.91 -10.68 1.02
C TYR A 362 -9.72 -11.44 2.32
N GLY A 363 -10.75 -11.41 3.18
CA GLY A 363 -10.75 -12.12 4.46
C GLY A 363 -9.88 -11.45 5.53
N GLY A 364 -9.55 -10.17 5.35
CA GLY A 364 -8.80 -9.39 6.35
C GLY A 364 -9.54 -9.23 7.69
N PRO A 365 -8.81 -8.86 8.75
CA PRO A 365 -9.33 -8.77 10.11
C PRO A 365 -10.30 -7.58 10.28
N ALA A 366 -11.08 -7.60 11.36
CA ALA A 366 -12.00 -6.54 11.74
C ALA A 366 -11.43 -5.56 12.80
N ASN A 367 -10.11 -5.58 13.05
CA ASN A 367 -9.50 -4.78 14.12
C ASN A 367 -9.04 -3.39 13.64
N GLU A 368 -8.89 -2.45 14.58
CA GLU A 368 -8.61 -1.04 14.32
C GLU A 368 -7.14 -0.71 14.02
N TYR A 369 -6.24 -1.68 13.80
CA TYR A 369 -4.80 -1.43 13.53
C TYR A 369 -4.57 -0.84 12.12
N ASP A 370 -3.90 -1.54 11.21
CA ASP A 370 -3.98 -1.22 9.78
C ASP A 370 -5.03 -2.12 9.15
N GLY A 371 -4.71 -3.41 8.98
CA GLY A 371 -5.65 -4.49 8.65
C GLY A 371 -6.20 -4.42 7.22
N THR A 372 -5.76 -3.45 6.43
CA THR A 372 -6.22 -3.19 5.07
C THR A 372 -5.56 -4.14 4.07
N PRO A 373 -6.21 -4.42 2.93
CA PRO A 373 -5.62 -5.25 1.88
C PRO A 373 -4.35 -4.60 1.28
N TRP A 374 -4.31 -3.27 1.23
CA TRP A 374 -3.22 -2.50 0.61
C TRP A 374 -2.62 -1.49 1.58
N ASP A 375 -1.38 -1.07 1.30
CA ASP A 375 -0.70 -0.02 2.05
C ASP A 375 0.23 0.83 1.16
N LEU A 376 -0.02 2.14 1.16
CA LEU A 376 0.94 3.14 0.72
C LEU A 376 1.81 3.55 1.92
N GLU A 377 2.76 2.68 2.23
CA GLU A 377 3.70 2.82 3.36
C GLU A 377 4.67 4.01 3.15
N TYR A 378 5.41 4.37 4.20
CA TYR A 378 6.45 5.38 4.24
C TYR A 378 7.57 5.16 3.21
N THR A 379 8.13 6.29 2.78
CA THR A 379 9.38 6.35 2.02
C THR A 379 9.30 5.63 0.68
N ASN A 380 8.10 5.62 0.08
CA ASN A 380 7.85 5.04 -1.23
C ASN A 380 7.99 6.10 -2.34
N PHE A 381 8.71 5.77 -3.41
CA PHE A 381 8.97 6.70 -4.52
C PHE A 381 8.57 6.06 -5.86
N ASN A 382 7.66 6.67 -6.61
CA ASN A 382 7.14 6.13 -7.87
C ASN A 382 6.49 4.75 -7.68
N VAL A 383 5.51 4.65 -6.76
CA VAL A 383 4.80 3.41 -6.45
C VAL A 383 3.35 3.50 -6.91
N THR A 384 2.89 2.50 -7.65
CA THR A 384 1.52 2.47 -8.20
C THR A 384 0.76 1.21 -7.79
N TYR A 385 -0.41 1.38 -7.19
CA TYR A 385 -1.41 0.32 -7.02
C TYR A 385 -2.49 0.48 -8.08
N GLN A 386 -2.59 -0.46 -9.02
CA GLN A 386 -3.54 -0.38 -10.12
C GLN A 386 -4.26 -1.69 -10.44
N TYR A 387 -5.53 -1.61 -10.79
CA TYR A 387 -6.27 -2.79 -11.26
C TYR A 387 -6.37 -3.93 -10.23
N ASN A 388 -6.26 -3.62 -8.94
CA ASN A 388 -6.40 -4.60 -7.87
C ASN A 388 -7.85 -4.71 -7.43
N TYR A 389 -8.25 -5.92 -7.02
CA TYR A 389 -9.56 -6.22 -6.49
C TYR A 389 -9.45 -6.56 -5.01
N SER A 390 -10.19 -5.86 -4.15
CA SER A 390 -10.33 -6.26 -2.75
C SER A 390 -11.78 -6.40 -2.40
N HIS A 391 -12.07 -7.37 -1.52
CA HIS A 391 -13.41 -7.50 -0.99
C HIS A 391 -13.44 -8.12 0.41
N ASP A 392 -14.50 -7.81 1.16
CA ASP A 392 -14.74 -8.38 2.49
C ASP A 392 -13.59 -8.16 3.49
N ASN A 393 -12.84 -7.06 3.38
CA ASN A 393 -11.83 -6.68 4.38
C ASN A 393 -12.45 -5.74 5.41
N ALA A 394 -12.65 -6.25 6.62
CA ALA A 394 -13.42 -5.52 7.63
C ALA A 394 -12.70 -4.27 8.18
N ALA A 395 -11.37 -4.18 8.07
CA ALA A 395 -10.61 -2.99 8.47
C ALA A 395 -10.60 -1.87 7.42
N GLY A 396 -11.13 -2.10 6.21
CA GLY A 396 -11.21 -1.11 5.13
C GLY A 396 -10.33 -1.44 3.93
N TRP A 397 -9.88 -0.41 3.20
CA TRP A 397 -9.29 -0.61 1.86
C TRP A 397 -7.79 -0.33 1.77
N MET A 398 -7.31 0.84 2.17
CA MET A 398 -5.90 1.20 2.00
C MET A 398 -5.37 1.98 3.19
N ALA A 399 -4.33 1.45 3.83
CA ALA A 399 -3.49 2.21 4.74
C ALA A 399 -2.63 3.20 3.95
N TYR A 400 -2.44 4.39 4.50
CA TYR A 400 -1.69 5.46 3.87
C TYR A 400 -0.84 6.17 4.91
N MET A 401 0.48 5.98 4.82
CA MET A 401 1.40 6.44 5.85
C MET A 401 2.02 7.80 5.53
N GLY A 402 2.24 8.09 4.24
CA GLY A 402 2.87 9.33 3.77
C GLY A 402 4.36 9.17 3.52
N ASN A 403 5.14 10.24 3.73
CA ASN A 403 6.58 10.30 3.41
C ASN A 403 6.97 9.79 2.01
N SER A 404 6.09 9.97 1.04
CA SER A 404 6.19 9.34 -0.28
C SER A 404 6.24 10.37 -1.39
N SER A 405 6.60 9.92 -2.59
CA SER A 405 6.61 10.73 -3.81
C SER A 405 6.05 9.92 -4.98
N ASN A 406 5.26 10.58 -5.84
CA ASN A 406 4.63 10.01 -7.02
C ASN A 406 3.85 8.71 -6.71
N SER A 407 3.11 8.69 -5.61
CA SER A 407 2.25 7.58 -5.24
C SER A 407 0.90 7.69 -5.95
N VAL A 408 0.49 6.60 -6.59
CA VAL A 408 -0.78 6.54 -7.34
C VAL A 408 -1.55 5.27 -7.00
N ALA A 409 -2.82 5.40 -6.65
CA ALA A 409 -3.78 4.32 -6.58
C ALA A 409 -4.86 4.55 -7.64
N ARG A 410 -4.88 3.74 -8.70
CA ARG A 410 -5.76 3.96 -9.84
C ARG A 410 -6.51 2.74 -10.35
N TYR A 411 -7.71 2.93 -10.86
CA TYR A 411 -8.50 1.85 -11.47
C TYR A 411 -8.58 0.60 -10.59
N ASN A 412 -8.63 0.74 -9.26
CA ASN A 412 -8.84 -0.39 -8.35
C ASN A 412 -10.34 -0.58 -8.09
N LEU A 413 -10.73 -1.80 -7.71
CA LEU A 413 -12.08 -2.16 -7.32
C LEU A 413 -12.07 -2.62 -5.86
N SER A 414 -12.83 -1.95 -5.01
CA SER A 414 -13.03 -2.32 -3.60
C SER A 414 -14.50 -2.58 -3.36
N VAL A 415 -14.84 -3.74 -2.80
CA VAL A 415 -16.23 -4.15 -2.60
C VAL A 415 -16.42 -4.75 -1.21
N ASN A 416 -17.28 -4.15 -0.39
CA ASN A 416 -17.56 -4.61 0.98
C ASN A 416 -16.34 -4.55 1.92
N ASP A 417 -15.39 -3.66 1.64
CA ASP A 417 -14.27 -3.34 2.54
C ASP A 417 -14.72 -2.26 3.55
N ASN A 418 -15.53 -2.65 4.52
CA ASN A 418 -16.36 -1.73 5.32
C ASN A 418 -15.69 -1.17 6.60
N GLY A 419 -14.38 -0.97 6.65
CA GLY A 419 -13.72 -0.25 7.76
C GLY A 419 -13.45 1.21 7.41
N VAL A 420 -12.17 1.58 7.31
CA VAL A 420 -11.75 2.89 6.80
C VAL A 420 -11.26 2.75 5.36
N LEU A 421 -11.87 3.46 4.40
CA LEU A 421 -11.45 3.32 2.99
C LEU A 421 -9.98 3.75 2.80
N VAL A 422 -9.63 4.96 3.23
CA VAL A 422 -8.24 5.45 3.22
C VAL A 422 -7.85 5.76 4.66
N LYS A 423 -7.03 4.89 5.24
CA LYS A 423 -6.72 4.87 6.66
C LYS A 423 -5.39 5.55 6.95
N ASN A 424 -5.35 6.35 8.01
CA ASN A 424 -4.17 7.07 8.49
C ASN A 424 -3.62 8.15 7.52
N MET A 425 -2.72 8.99 8.01
CA MET A 425 -1.69 9.70 7.24
C MET A 425 -0.78 10.32 8.30
N LEU A 426 0.44 9.81 8.40
CA LEU A 426 1.27 10.04 9.58
C LEU A 426 2.47 10.95 9.28
N SER A 427 2.79 11.18 8.00
CA SER A 427 3.86 12.10 7.57
C SER A 427 3.48 12.86 6.30
N THR A 428 4.07 14.04 6.10
CA THR A 428 3.94 14.83 4.87
C THR A 428 4.59 14.12 3.69
N ASN A 429 4.22 14.46 2.45
CA ASN A 429 4.83 13.89 1.24
C ASN A 429 5.76 14.87 0.53
N TYR A 430 6.58 14.31 -0.38
CA TYR A 430 7.41 15.06 -1.33
C TYR A 430 6.62 15.55 -2.55
N SER A 431 5.52 14.88 -2.88
CA SER A 431 4.59 15.26 -3.94
C SER A 431 3.16 14.87 -3.56
N PRO A 432 2.15 15.37 -4.27
CA PRO A 432 0.79 14.89 -4.10
C PRO A 432 0.64 13.39 -4.39
N THR A 433 -0.32 12.76 -3.72
CA THR A 433 -0.78 11.38 -3.97
C THR A 433 -2.08 11.41 -4.77
N TYR A 434 -2.25 10.46 -5.69
CA TYR A 434 -3.42 10.39 -6.58
C TYR A 434 -4.24 9.12 -6.35
N PHE A 435 -5.48 9.27 -5.89
CA PHE A 435 -6.51 8.24 -5.88
C PHE A 435 -7.46 8.50 -7.04
N VAL A 436 -7.26 7.83 -8.18
CA VAL A 436 -7.94 8.20 -9.44
C VAL A 436 -8.65 7.03 -10.12
N ASN A 437 -9.86 7.24 -10.61
CA ASN A 437 -10.64 6.22 -11.32
C ASN A 437 -10.86 4.91 -10.53
N ASN A 438 -10.83 4.94 -9.20
CA ASN A 438 -11.16 3.77 -8.39
C ASN A 438 -12.70 3.60 -8.29
N THR A 439 -13.15 2.39 -8.00
CA THR A 439 -14.57 2.10 -7.75
C THR A 439 -14.71 1.46 -6.37
N PHE A 440 -15.33 2.19 -5.45
CA PHE A 440 -15.61 1.79 -4.08
C PHE A 440 -17.09 1.44 -3.95
N VAL A 441 -17.38 0.23 -3.50
CA VAL A 441 -18.73 -0.25 -3.24
C VAL A 441 -18.79 -0.74 -1.80
N TYR A 442 -19.46 -0.01 -0.93
CA TYR A 442 -19.48 -0.28 0.51
C TYR A 442 -20.90 -0.19 1.08
N ASP A 443 -21.09 -0.65 2.32
CA ASP A 443 -22.30 -0.40 3.09
C ASP A 443 -22.02 0.68 4.13
N GLY A 444 -22.57 1.87 3.95
CA GLY A 444 -22.44 3.00 4.88
C GLY A 444 -22.98 2.73 6.28
N ALA A 445 -23.70 1.62 6.50
CA ALA A 445 -24.04 1.17 7.84
C ALA A 445 -22.96 0.36 8.56
N GLN A 446 -22.01 -0.17 7.80
CA GLN A 446 -20.86 -0.92 8.28
C GLN A 446 -19.56 -0.13 8.14
N LEU A 447 -19.45 0.74 7.15
CA LEU A 447 -18.32 1.66 6.96
C LEU A 447 -18.14 2.54 8.20
N ASP A 448 -16.91 2.61 8.70
CA ASP A 448 -16.55 3.56 9.74
C ASP A 448 -16.52 4.97 9.15
N GLN A 449 -15.62 5.20 8.18
CA GLN A 449 -15.50 6.44 7.43
C GLN A 449 -14.68 6.28 6.13
N VAL A 450 -14.76 7.26 5.23
CA VAL A 450 -13.85 7.32 4.07
C VAL A 450 -12.41 7.60 4.51
N HIS A 451 -12.18 8.53 5.45
CA HIS A 451 -10.85 8.83 5.99
C HIS A 451 -10.89 9.18 7.49
N ASP A 452 -9.95 8.68 8.29
CA ASP A 452 -10.05 8.77 9.74
C ASP A 452 -9.09 9.79 10.39
N GLU A 453 -8.01 10.15 9.69
CA GLU A 453 -6.99 11.09 10.17
C GLU A 453 -7.04 12.43 9.42
N ARG A 454 -6.02 13.29 9.58
CA ARG A 454 -5.86 14.49 8.76
C ARG A 454 -4.85 14.22 7.67
N PHE A 455 -5.23 14.47 6.42
CA PHE A 455 -4.24 14.55 5.36
C PHE A 455 -3.26 15.69 5.65
N LEU A 456 -1.96 15.38 5.62
CA LEU A 456 -0.87 16.31 5.93
C LEU A 456 -0.24 16.94 4.69
N SER A 457 -0.63 16.49 3.49
CA SER A 457 -0.18 17.03 2.20
C SER A 457 -1.26 16.84 1.16
N LYS A 458 -1.17 17.59 0.05
CA LYS A 458 -2.19 17.58 -1.01
C LYS A 458 -2.44 16.15 -1.54
N VAL A 459 -3.70 15.73 -1.61
CA VAL A 459 -4.13 14.42 -2.13
C VAL A 459 -5.26 14.65 -3.13
N TYR A 460 -5.21 13.98 -4.28
CA TYR A 460 -6.24 14.12 -5.31
C TYR A 460 -7.14 12.89 -5.37
N PHE A 461 -8.45 13.11 -5.27
CA PHE A 461 -9.49 12.13 -5.55
C PHE A 461 -10.20 12.53 -6.84
N LEU A 462 -9.83 11.89 -7.96
CA LEU A 462 -10.37 12.25 -9.28
C LEU A 462 -11.11 11.07 -9.90
N ASN A 463 -12.26 11.32 -10.52
CA ASN A 463 -12.98 10.32 -11.32
C ASN A 463 -13.33 9.02 -10.57
N ASN A 464 -13.38 9.01 -9.24
CA ASN A 464 -13.71 7.81 -8.48
C ASN A 464 -15.24 7.61 -8.42
N ILE A 465 -15.67 6.37 -8.22
CA ILE A 465 -17.06 6.06 -7.84
C ILE A 465 -17.09 5.70 -6.36
N PHE A 466 -17.86 6.44 -5.57
CA PHE A 466 -18.25 6.10 -4.20
C PHE A 466 -19.70 5.62 -4.21
N TYR A 467 -19.91 4.31 -4.17
CA TYR A 467 -21.23 3.69 -4.19
C TYR A 467 -21.58 3.14 -2.81
N ASN A 468 -22.45 3.85 -2.10
CA ASN A 468 -22.99 3.39 -0.83
C ASN A 468 -24.27 2.56 -1.05
N THR A 469 -24.21 1.28 -0.67
CA THR A 469 -25.30 0.32 -0.76
C THR A 469 -26.36 0.48 0.34
N SER A 470 -26.05 1.22 1.40
CA SER A 470 -26.93 1.40 2.55
C SER A 470 -28.18 2.20 2.17
N LYS A 471 -29.34 1.73 2.64
CA LYS A 471 -30.62 2.44 2.46
C LYS A 471 -30.97 3.36 3.62
N THR A 472 -30.20 3.30 4.70
CA THR A 472 -30.56 3.92 5.98
C THR A 472 -29.49 4.85 6.54
N LYS A 473 -28.24 4.72 6.10
CA LYS A 473 -27.13 5.55 6.57
C LYS A 473 -26.36 6.11 5.37
N PRO A 474 -26.27 7.45 5.23
CA PRO A 474 -25.39 8.06 4.23
C PRO A 474 -23.92 7.77 4.56
N THR A 475 -23.02 8.03 3.62
CA THR A 475 -21.58 7.86 3.82
C THR A 475 -21.06 8.74 4.94
N THR A 476 -20.35 8.15 5.90
CA THR A 476 -19.49 8.90 6.82
C THR A 476 -18.20 9.22 6.10
N TRP A 477 -17.86 10.50 5.94
CA TRP A 477 -16.69 10.90 5.18
C TRP A 477 -15.44 10.96 6.03
N TYR A 478 -15.56 11.49 7.25
CA TYR A 478 -14.40 11.59 8.13
C TYR A 478 -14.72 11.49 9.61
N ARG A 479 -13.68 11.13 10.38
CA ARG A 479 -13.70 11.06 11.84
C ARG A 479 -13.21 12.34 12.52
N LYS A 480 -12.21 13.02 11.95
CA LYS A 480 -11.58 14.22 12.52
C LYS A 480 -11.94 15.49 11.76
N ASP A 481 -12.18 16.56 12.49
CA ASP A 481 -12.24 17.92 11.95
C ASP A 481 -10.96 18.23 11.16
N GLY A 482 -11.13 18.65 9.91
CA GLY A 482 -10.05 19.04 8.99
C GLY A 482 -9.46 17.86 8.22
N ALA A 483 -10.04 16.66 8.33
CA ALA A 483 -9.53 15.43 7.77
C ALA A 483 -9.19 15.53 6.27
N LEU A 484 -10.12 16.07 5.49
CA LEU A 484 -10.02 16.15 4.02
C LEU A 484 -9.51 17.52 3.54
N ARG A 485 -8.94 18.36 4.41
CA ARG A 485 -8.58 19.74 4.04
C ARG A 485 -7.49 19.82 2.97
N GLN A 486 -6.60 18.83 2.94
CA GLN A 486 -5.59 18.70 1.89
C GLN A 486 -6.09 17.87 0.70
N ALA A 487 -7.32 17.33 0.75
CA ALA A 487 -7.86 16.53 -0.34
C ALA A 487 -8.60 17.41 -1.35
N VAL A 488 -8.32 17.19 -2.63
CA VAL A 488 -9.02 17.82 -3.76
C VAL A 488 -9.89 16.76 -4.41
N PHE A 489 -11.20 16.98 -4.40
CA PHE A 489 -12.18 16.12 -5.06
C PHE A 489 -12.66 16.75 -6.36
N SER A 490 -12.55 16.02 -7.47
CA SER A 490 -13.01 16.51 -8.77
C SER A 490 -13.54 15.38 -9.66
N ASN A 491 -14.72 15.61 -10.26
CA ASN A 491 -15.35 14.68 -11.21
C ASN A 491 -15.61 13.29 -10.61
N ASN A 492 -15.80 13.16 -9.30
CA ASN A 492 -16.18 11.88 -8.70
C ASN A 492 -17.69 11.63 -8.80
N ALA A 493 -18.11 10.38 -8.72
CA ALA A 493 -19.50 9.99 -8.56
C ALA A 493 -19.79 9.61 -7.11
N TYR A 494 -20.86 10.17 -6.54
CA TYR A 494 -21.31 9.93 -5.17
C TYR A 494 -22.72 9.36 -5.24
N TYR A 495 -22.87 8.06 -5.00
CA TYR A 495 -24.17 7.40 -5.06
C TYR A 495 -24.59 6.87 -3.70
N GLU A 496 -25.76 7.32 -3.24
CA GLU A 496 -26.36 6.95 -1.96
C GLU A 496 -27.66 6.17 -2.21
N ALA A 497 -27.66 4.85 -1.99
CA ALA A 497 -28.84 4.03 -2.23
C ALA A 497 -30.05 4.42 -1.34
N GLY A 498 -29.80 5.07 -0.21
CA GLY A 498 -30.82 5.66 0.67
C GLY A 498 -31.41 6.99 0.18
N GLY A 499 -30.83 7.59 -0.88
CA GLY A 499 -31.28 8.86 -1.46
C GLY A 499 -31.02 10.11 -0.60
N THR A 500 -30.39 9.94 0.57
CA THR A 500 -29.94 11.05 1.42
C THR A 500 -28.43 11.14 1.33
N HIS A 501 -27.92 12.31 0.97
CA HIS A 501 -26.48 12.57 0.96
C HIS A 501 -25.99 13.03 2.33
N SER A 502 -24.74 12.69 2.62
CA SER A 502 -24.07 13.09 3.84
C SER A 502 -23.86 14.60 3.88
N LEU A 503 -24.05 15.22 5.04
CA LEU A 503 -23.55 16.58 5.30
C LEU A 503 -22.00 16.59 5.35
N GLN A 504 -21.41 15.40 5.50
CA GLN A 504 -20.02 15.00 5.34
C GLN A 504 -19.40 15.23 3.96
N GLU A 505 -20.24 15.24 2.91
CA GLU A 505 -19.79 15.04 1.52
C GLU A 505 -18.83 16.16 1.08
N PRO A 506 -17.64 15.82 0.54
CA PRO A 506 -16.66 16.81 0.16
C PRO A 506 -17.16 17.69 -1.00
N ALA A 507 -16.68 18.92 -1.03
CA ALA A 507 -16.93 19.81 -2.15
C ALA A 507 -16.31 19.23 -3.44
N ASP A 508 -17.16 19.00 -4.44
CA ASP A 508 -16.77 18.61 -5.80
C ASP A 508 -17.78 19.24 -6.76
N ALA A 509 -17.38 20.38 -7.34
CA ALA A 509 -18.21 21.19 -8.22
C ALA A 509 -18.58 20.47 -9.52
N ARG A 510 -17.77 19.50 -9.95
CA ARG A 510 -17.98 18.69 -11.15
C ARG A 510 -18.46 17.26 -10.84
N GLY A 511 -18.66 16.95 -9.56
CA GLY A 511 -19.06 15.63 -9.10
C GLY A 511 -20.53 15.30 -9.43
N LEU A 512 -20.81 14.02 -9.66
CA LEU A 512 -22.13 13.53 -10.06
C LEU A 512 -22.80 12.75 -8.93
N ARG A 513 -24.08 13.03 -8.68
CA ARG A 513 -24.90 12.36 -7.65
C ARG A 513 -25.95 11.44 -8.30
N VAL A 514 -25.46 10.44 -9.03
CA VAL A 514 -26.26 9.60 -9.95
C VAL A 514 -25.92 8.13 -9.79
N ASP A 515 -26.87 7.24 -10.10
CA ASP A 515 -26.62 5.80 -10.18
C ASP A 515 -25.57 5.51 -11.28
N PRO A 516 -24.44 4.86 -10.97
CA PRO A 516 -23.46 4.46 -11.98
C PRO A 516 -24.00 3.53 -13.06
N GLN A 517 -25.12 2.85 -12.83
CA GLN A 517 -25.72 1.88 -13.75
C GLN A 517 -24.72 0.77 -14.12
N PHE A 518 -24.14 0.11 -13.11
CA PHE A 518 -23.30 -1.06 -13.32
C PHE A 518 -24.01 -2.15 -14.14
N ARG A 519 -23.25 -2.90 -14.93
CA ARG A 519 -23.75 -4.03 -15.73
C ARG A 519 -24.31 -5.14 -14.85
N GLY A 520 -23.64 -5.42 -13.74
CA GLY A 520 -24.04 -6.36 -12.70
C GLY A 520 -24.76 -5.70 -11.54
N ASP A 521 -25.35 -6.53 -10.69
CA ASP A 521 -25.90 -6.13 -9.39
C ASP A 521 -24.75 -6.05 -8.37
N PRO A 522 -24.38 -4.85 -7.85
CA PRO A 522 -23.23 -4.71 -6.96
C PRO A 522 -23.35 -5.53 -5.67
N ALA A 523 -24.56 -5.93 -5.24
CA ALA A 523 -24.75 -6.81 -4.09
C ALA A 523 -24.42 -8.29 -4.37
N LYS A 524 -24.23 -8.67 -5.65
CA LYS A 524 -23.92 -10.03 -6.12
C LYS A 524 -22.56 -10.11 -6.77
N TYR A 525 -21.58 -9.48 -6.14
CA TYR A 525 -20.19 -9.51 -6.59
C TYR A 525 -19.57 -10.90 -6.43
N VAL A 526 -18.50 -11.16 -7.17
CA VAL A 526 -17.77 -12.42 -7.12
C VAL A 526 -16.79 -12.36 -5.95
N LYS A 527 -16.83 -13.36 -5.06
CA LYS A 527 -15.89 -13.51 -3.95
C LYS A 527 -14.89 -14.61 -4.28
N GLY A 528 -13.61 -14.44 -3.96
CA GLY A 528 -12.57 -15.44 -4.24
C GLY A 528 -12.60 -15.83 -5.70
N ALA A 529 -12.55 -14.84 -6.59
CA ALA A 529 -12.63 -15.07 -8.03
C ALA A 529 -11.46 -15.94 -8.50
N GLY A 530 -10.32 -15.76 -7.83
CA GLY A 530 -9.03 -16.25 -8.23
C GLY A 530 -8.41 -15.33 -9.26
N VAL A 531 -7.08 -15.28 -9.24
CA VAL A 531 -6.28 -14.34 -10.05
C VAL A 531 -6.54 -14.45 -11.55
N ASP A 532 -6.87 -15.64 -12.06
CA ASP A 532 -7.25 -15.89 -13.46
C ASP A 532 -8.59 -15.24 -13.86
N LYS A 533 -9.45 -14.92 -12.89
CA LYS A 533 -10.82 -14.43 -13.13
C LYS A 533 -11.06 -13.03 -12.60
N ILE A 534 -10.05 -12.36 -12.07
CA ILE A 534 -10.17 -11.01 -11.48
C ILE A 534 -10.83 -10.00 -12.45
N ARG A 535 -10.46 -10.01 -13.74
CA ARG A 535 -11.10 -9.14 -14.74
C ARG A 535 -12.55 -9.52 -15.04
N THR A 536 -12.87 -10.81 -14.94
CA THR A 536 -14.25 -11.28 -15.09
C THR A 536 -15.11 -10.78 -13.93
N ALA A 537 -14.59 -10.83 -12.70
CA ALA A 537 -15.22 -10.23 -11.53
C ALA A 537 -15.38 -8.71 -11.70
N ALA A 538 -14.32 -8.00 -12.10
CA ALA A 538 -14.36 -6.56 -12.31
C ALA A 538 -15.37 -6.14 -13.39
N LYS A 539 -15.52 -6.89 -14.49
CA LYS A 539 -16.48 -6.59 -15.57
C LYS A 539 -17.93 -6.48 -15.08
N HIS A 540 -18.26 -7.09 -13.93
CA HIS A 540 -19.54 -6.93 -13.26
C HIS A 540 -19.84 -5.46 -12.88
N PHE A 541 -18.81 -4.68 -12.58
CA PHE A 541 -18.87 -3.27 -12.21
C PHE A 541 -18.56 -2.32 -13.37
N ALA A 542 -18.39 -2.82 -14.59
CA ALA A 542 -18.33 -1.94 -15.76
C ALA A 542 -19.68 -1.24 -15.98
N LEU A 543 -19.65 -0.05 -16.57
CA LEU A 543 -20.84 0.75 -16.82
C LEU A 543 -21.71 0.14 -17.94
N LYS A 544 -23.04 0.32 -17.83
CA LYS A 544 -23.96 0.17 -18.97
C LYS A 544 -23.77 1.34 -19.93
N ASN A 545 -24.05 1.14 -21.22
CA ASN A 545 -23.91 2.17 -22.25
C ASN A 545 -24.81 3.41 -22.05
N THR A 546 -25.77 3.34 -21.14
CA THR A 546 -26.67 4.44 -20.77
C THR A 546 -26.22 5.20 -19.52
N SER A 547 -25.10 4.79 -18.93
CA SER A 547 -24.61 5.39 -17.69
C SER A 547 -24.29 6.87 -17.91
N PRO A 548 -24.69 7.75 -16.98
CA PRO A 548 -24.30 9.16 -16.99
C PRO A 548 -22.81 9.38 -16.66
N LEU A 549 -22.09 8.33 -16.27
CA LEU A 549 -20.66 8.39 -15.92
C LEU A 549 -19.74 8.19 -17.14
N ILE A 550 -20.30 7.86 -18.30
CA ILE A 550 -19.55 7.77 -19.56
C ILE A 550 -19.21 9.18 -20.05
N ASP A 551 -17.98 9.41 -20.53
CA ASP A 551 -17.51 10.72 -21.00
C ASP A 551 -17.64 11.86 -19.95
N ALA A 552 -17.61 11.53 -18.67
CA ALA A 552 -17.91 12.47 -17.57
C ALA A 552 -16.72 12.79 -16.66
N GLY A 553 -15.62 12.07 -16.80
CA GLY A 553 -14.41 12.29 -16.02
C GLY A 553 -13.61 13.49 -16.50
N ARG A 554 -12.45 13.70 -15.86
CA ARG A 554 -11.43 14.65 -16.31
C ARG A 554 -10.17 13.92 -16.77
N TYR A 555 -9.46 14.49 -17.73
CA TYR A 555 -8.11 14.04 -18.06
C TYR A 555 -7.17 14.33 -16.88
N ASN A 556 -6.20 13.45 -16.70
CA ASN A 556 -5.08 13.63 -15.78
C ASN A 556 -3.95 12.65 -16.16
N PRO A 557 -2.67 13.06 -16.17
CA PRO A 557 -1.55 12.17 -16.51
C PRO A 557 -1.44 10.93 -15.61
N SER A 558 -1.91 11.01 -14.37
CA SER A 558 -1.85 9.90 -13.40
C SER A 558 -2.78 8.74 -13.77
N LEU A 559 -3.68 8.91 -14.74
CA LEU A 559 -4.58 7.84 -15.22
C LEU A 559 -3.84 6.74 -16.00
N GLY A 560 -2.72 7.03 -16.66
CA GLY A 560 -2.04 6.04 -17.50
C GLY A 560 -2.78 5.75 -18.81
N ASP A 561 -2.56 4.58 -19.40
CA ASP A 561 -2.96 4.28 -20.79
C ASP A 561 -4.10 3.26 -20.92
N LYS A 562 -4.49 2.59 -19.83
CA LYS A 562 -5.50 1.51 -19.79
C LYS A 562 -6.29 1.48 -18.49
N ASP A 563 -7.51 0.97 -18.57
CA ASP A 563 -8.39 0.69 -17.44
C ASP A 563 -8.15 -0.72 -16.83
N PHE A 564 -8.94 -1.08 -15.81
CA PHE A 564 -8.91 -2.42 -15.18
C PHE A 564 -9.12 -3.55 -16.20
N LEU A 565 -9.95 -3.36 -17.22
CA LEU A 565 -10.30 -4.39 -18.19
C LEU A 565 -9.30 -4.48 -19.36
N GLY A 566 -8.25 -3.66 -19.35
CA GLY A 566 -7.26 -3.57 -20.43
C GLY A 566 -7.77 -2.81 -21.66
N THR A 567 -8.88 -2.09 -21.54
CA THR A 567 -9.34 -1.12 -22.52
C THR A 567 -8.39 0.06 -22.52
N HIS A 568 -7.88 0.40 -23.70
CA HIS A 568 -7.09 1.61 -23.88
C HIS A 568 -7.92 2.85 -23.57
N LEU A 569 -7.33 3.75 -22.80
CA LEU A 569 -7.83 5.09 -22.57
C LEU A 569 -7.33 5.98 -23.72
N TYR A 570 -8.16 6.75 -24.43
CA TYR A 570 -9.51 7.20 -24.06
C TYR A 570 -10.46 7.03 -25.25
N TYR A 571 -11.77 6.94 -24.98
CA TYR A 571 -12.82 6.99 -25.98
C TYR A 571 -13.75 8.18 -25.71
N GLY A 572 -14.18 8.85 -26.78
CA GLY A 572 -15.15 9.93 -26.67
C GLY A 572 -14.50 11.29 -26.36
N LYS A 573 -15.10 12.03 -25.43
CA LYS A 573 -14.72 13.41 -25.07
C LYS A 573 -13.89 13.50 -23.79
N ALA A 574 -14.00 12.51 -22.91
CA ALA A 574 -13.35 12.47 -21.61
C ALA A 574 -13.30 11.00 -21.12
N PRO A 575 -12.44 10.64 -20.15
CA PRO A 575 -12.52 9.32 -19.52
C PRO A 575 -13.88 9.07 -18.89
N ASP A 576 -14.28 7.81 -18.82
CA ASP A 576 -15.35 7.39 -17.94
C ASP A 576 -14.93 7.55 -16.46
N ILE A 577 -15.89 7.87 -15.58
CA ILE A 577 -15.67 7.86 -14.12
C ILE A 577 -15.71 6.40 -13.64
N GLY A 578 -14.73 6.02 -12.80
CA GLY A 578 -14.58 4.67 -12.24
C GLY A 578 -13.56 3.79 -12.96
N MET A 579 -13.55 2.50 -12.61
CA MET A 579 -12.42 1.61 -12.94
C MET A 579 -12.42 1.03 -14.36
N ALA A 580 -13.47 1.28 -15.16
CA ALA A 580 -13.64 0.70 -16.49
C ALA A 580 -14.11 1.73 -17.52
N GLU A 581 -13.41 1.77 -18.65
CA GLU A 581 -13.66 2.61 -19.81
C GLU A 581 -14.59 1.91 -20.81
N SER A 582 -15.57 2.66 -21.30
CA SER A 582 -16.48 2.24 -22.35
C SER A 582 -15.93 2.60 -23.73
N LYS A 583 -16.01 1.67 -24.68
CA LYS A 583 -15.64 1.93 -26.09
C LYS A 583 -16.75 2.68 -26.83
N ILE A 584 -17.14 3.85 -26.33
CA ILE A 584 -18.20 4.70 -26.88
C ILE A 584 -17.58 6.00 -27.36
N GLY A 585 -17.85 6.39 -28.61
CA GLY A 585 -17.21 7.55 -29.23
C GLY A 585 -15.90 7.21 -29.95
N LYS A 586 -15.13 8.24 -30.30
CA LYS A 586 -13.88 8.09 -31.06
C LYS A 586 -12.73 7.79 -30.12
N LYS A 587 -11.88 6.83 -30.48
CA LYS A 587 -10.61 6.59 -29.79
C LYS A 587 -9.70 7.83 -29.88
N VAL A 588 -9.20 8.31 -28.74
CA VAL A 588 -8.22 9.38 -28.60
C VAL A 588 -6.88 8.74 -28.28
N ALA A 589 -5.91 8.84 -29.20
CA ALA A 589 -4.63 8.17 -29.06
C ALA A 589 -3.68 8.91 -28.12
N ASP A 590 -3.68 10.24 -28.20
CA ASP A 590 -2.79 11.15 -27.47
C ASP A 590 -3.65 12.20 -26.76
N PRO A 591 -4.34 11.82 -25.69
CA PRO A 591 -5.12 12.74 -24.86
C PRO A 591 -4.19 13.82 -24.28
N VAL A 592 -4.66 15.07 -24.26
CA VAL A 592 -3.96 16.19 -23.66
C VAL A 592 -4.79 16.68 -22.49
N ASP A 593 -4.14 16.88 -21.35
CA ASP A 593 -4.75 17.57 -20.22
C ASP A 593 -4.64 19.07 -20.47
N ASP A 594 -5.72 19.69 -20.95
CA ASP A 594 -5.82 21.12 -21.25
C ASP A 594 -6.45 21.93 -20.10
N ASP A 595 -6.84 21.25 -19.02
CA ASP A 595 -7.38 21.81 -17.77
C ASP A 595 -6.79 21.03 -16.57
N PRO A 596 -5.46 21.10 -16.34
CA PRO A 596 -4.80 20.32 -15.30
C PRO A 596 -5.21 20.76 -13.89
N ILE A 597 -5.64 19.79 -13.07
CA ILE A 597 -6.10 20.03 -11.67
C ILE A 597 -4.97 20.53 -10.77
N GLU A 598 -3.74 20.27 -11.16
CA GLU A 598 -2.55 20.69 -10.45
C GLU A 598 -2.26 22.17 -10.69
N ASP A 599 -2.66 22.71 -11.85
CA ASP A 599 -2.59 24.15 -12.15
C ASP A 599 -3.90 24.86 -11.76
N GLU A 600 -4.96 24.10 -11.42
CA GLU A 600 -6.03 24.57 -10.53
C GLU A 600 -5.45 24.75 -9.11
N GLU A 601 -4.47 25.64 -9.01
CA GLU A 601 -4.30 26.41 -7.81
C GLU A 601 -5.61 27.15 -7.56
N PRO A 602 -5.86 27.58 -6.32
CA PRO A 602 -6.61 28.80 -6.18
C PRO A 602 -5.89 30.00 -6.86
N GLY A 603 -5.00 29.90 -7.85
CA GLY A 603 -5.20 30.12 -9.31
C GLY A 603 -3.95 30.70 -9.97
N GLY A 604 -4.12 31.38 -11.11
CA GLY A 604 -3.10 32.29 -11.67
C GLY A 604 -2.52 33.26 -10.61
N THR A 605 -1.47 34.01 -10.97
CA THR A 605 -0.70 34.86 -10.05
C THR A 605 -1.54 35.50 -8.94
N ASN A 606 -1.38 35.01 -7.69
CA ASN A 606 -2.05 35.59 -6.53
C ASN A 606 -1.46 36.97 -6.24
N LEU A 607 -2.20 38.02 -6.59
CA LEU A 607 -1.80 39.42 -6.43
C LEU A 607 -1.73 39.85 -4.97
N ALA A 608 -2.35 39.09 -4.06
CA ALA A 608 -2.28 39.33 -2.62
C ALA A 608 -1.09 38.61 -1.95
N LEU A 609 -0.42 37.66 -2.61
CA LEU A 609 0.68 36.90 -2.02
C LEU A 609 1.82 37.82 -1.54
N GLY A 610 2.15 37.72 -0.25
CA GLY A 610 3.15 38.54 0.43
C GLY A 610 2.76 39.99 0.68
N GLN A 611 1.54 40.41 0.32
CA GLN A 611 1.09 41.78 0.54
C GLN A 611 0.76 42.06 2.00
N PRO A 612 0.97 43.28 2.51
CA PRO A 612 0.56 43.63 3.86
C PRO A 612 -0.96 43.53 4.05
N VAL A 613 -1.38 42.87 5.14
CA VAL A 613 -2.80 42.77 5.53
C VAL A 613 -3.00 43.36 6.92
N THR A 614 -4.05 44.16 7.08
CA THR A 614 -4.49 44.67 8.39
C THR A 614 -5.88 44.14 8.71
N ALA A 615 -6.03 43.47 9.85
CA ALA A 615 -7.35 43.08 10.37
C ALA A 615 -7.85 44.07 11.43
N SER A 616 -9.15 44.41 11.41
CA SER A 616 -9.75 45.26 12.45
C SER A 616 -9.86 44.56 13.82
N SER A 617 -9.74 43.24 13.84
CA SER A 617 -9.70 42.42 15.05
C SER A 617 -8.83 41.21 14.79
N THR A 618 -8.02 40.81 15.78
CA THR A 618 -7.20 39.59 15.72
C THR A 618 -7.25 38.92 17.08
N HIS A 619 -7.44 37.60 17.08
CA HIS A 619 -7.52 36.81 18.29
C HIS A 619 -6.19 36.85 19.07
N PRO A 620 -6.19 37.24 20.36
CA PRO A 620 -4.95 37.39 21.14
C PRO A 620 -4.32 36.06 21.59
N GLY A 621 -5.06 34.94 21.50
CA GLY A 621 -4.60 33.60 21.86
C GLY A 621 -3.61 32.96 20.87
N ALA A 622 -3.22 31.71 21.14
CA ALA A 622 -2.28 30.91 20.33
C ALA A 622 -0.89 31.54 20.12
N ASN A 623 -0.34 32.20 21.15
CA ASN A 623 1.01 32.80 21.13
C ASN A 623 1.27 33.77 19.96
N GLY A 624 0.23 34.44 19.45
CA GLY A 624 0.35 35.39 18.34
C GLY A 624 0.46 34.74 16.95
N THR A 625 0.13 33.45 16.82
CA THR A 625 0.20 32.72 15.54
C THR A 625 -1.02 32.90 14.63
N LEU A 626 -2.01 33.69 15.03
CA LEU A 626 -3.27 33.90 14.29
C LEU A 626 -3.34 35.28 13.64
N GLY A 627 -2.19 35.85 13.27
CA GLY A 627 -2.05 37.18 12.70
C GLY A 627 -2.66 37.32 11.31
N ALA A 628 -2.90 38.57 10.90
CA ALA A 628 -3.51 38.88 9.60
C ALA A 628 -2.57 38.61 8.43
N GLU A 629 -1.26 38.61 8.68
CA GLU A 629 -0.19 38.25 7.75
C GLU A 629 -0.37 36.84 7.16
N ASN A 630 -1.03 35.94 7.91
CA ASN A 630 -1.32 34.58 7.46
C ASN A 630 -2.37 34.51 6.36
N LEU A 631 -3.09 35.60 6.05
CA LEU A 631 -4.12 35.60 5.01
C LEU A 631 -3.55 35.71 3.59
N THR A 632 -2.25 35.94 3.48
CA THR A 632 -1.56 36.27 2.23
C THR A 632 -0.16 35.65 2.19
N ASP A 633 0.13 34.71 3.09
CA ASP A 633 1.45 34.06 3.13
C ASP A 633 1.54 32.90 2.13
N GLY A 634 0.41 32.48 1.54
CA GLY A 634 0.33 31.35 0.63
C GLY A 634 0.41 29.99 1.35
N GLU A 635 0.42 29.98 2.67
CA GLU A 635 0.57 28.80 3.50
C GLU A 635 -0.77 28.43 4.10
N ILE A 636 -1.53 27.57 3.40
CA ILE A 636 -2.82 27.11 3.90
C ILE A 636 -2.74 26.48 5.31
N SER A 637 -1.57 26.04 5.79
CA SER A 637 -1.41 25.51 7.16
C SER A 637 -1.50 26.57 8.26
N THR A 638 -1.30 27.85 7.95
CA THR A 638 -1.49 28.99 8.85
C THR A 638 -2.92 29.53 8.71
N ARG A 639 -3.32 30.45 9.60
CA ARG A 639 -4.64 31.10 9.51
C ARG A 639 -4.68 32.38 10.33
N TRP A 640 -5.56 33.28 9.96
CA TRP A 640 -6.02 34.38 10.82
C TRP A 640 -7.33 33.99 11.54
N ALA A 641 -7.55 34.56 12.72
CA ALA A 641 -8.84 34.50 13.39
C ALA A 641 -9.19 35.84 14.05
N ALA A 642 -10.45 36.24 13.98
CA ALA A 642 -10.97 37.39 14.73
C ALA A 642 -10.98 37.10 16.24
N ALA A 643 -10.92 38.14 17.08
CA ALA A 643 -11.14 37.98 18.51
C ALA A 643 -12.57 37.50 18.80
N ASP A 644 -12.75 36.74 19.88
CA ASP A 644 -14.04 36.15 20.27
C ASP A 644 -15.14 37.21 20.49
N ASP A 645 -14.76 38.44 20.83
CA ASP A 645 -15.64 39.59 21.06
C ASP A 645 -15.62 40.63 19.92
N ALA A 646 -15.15 40.24 18.73
CA ALA A 646 -15.05 41.14 17.58
C ALA A 646 -16.40 41.77 17.20
N THR A 647 -16.38 43.07 16.91
CA THR A 647 -17.55 43.80 16.41
C THR A 647 -17.60 43.71 14.89
N TYR A 648 -18.78 43.39 14.34
CA TYR A 648 -18.98 43.32 12.89
C TYR A 648 -19.31 44.70 12.29
N PRO A 649 -18.83 45.01 11.06
CA PRO A 649 -18.03 44.13 10.22
C PRO A 649 -16.57 43.98 10.70
N VAL A 650 -16.05 42.76 10.66
CA VAL A 650 -14.61 42.51 10.79
C VAL A 650 -13.98 42.72 9.43
N THR A 651 -13.00 43.61 9.31
CA THR A 651 -12.41 44.00 8.02
C THR A 651 -11.00 43.48 7.91
N LEU A 652 -10.69 42.91 6.75
CA LEU A 652 -9.37 42.42 6.35
C LEU A 652 -8.93 43.24 5.14
N ASP A 653 -7.96 44.11 5.35
CA ASP A 653 -7.53 45.11 4.37
C ASP A 653 -6.18 44.68 3.79
N VAL A 654 -6.18 44.23 2.54
CA VAL A 654 -4.98 43.91 1.75
C VAL A 654 -4.49 45.19 1.08
N ASP A 655 -3.24 45.58 1.31
CA ASP A 655 -2.60 46.74 0.69
C ASP A 655 -1.67 46.30 -0.44
N PHE A 656 -2.03 46.58 -1.69
CA PHE A 656 -1.20 46.21 -2.84
C PHE A 656 -0.03 47.19 -3.06
N GLY A 657 -0.03 48.35 -2.38
CA GLY A 657 0.98 49.41 -2.53
C GLY A 657 0.91 50.21 -3.83
N GLU A 658 0.38 49.63 -4.91
CA GLU A 658 0.15 50.26 -6.22
C GLU A 658 -1.21 49.89 -6.81
N GLU A 659 -1.60 50.57 -7.89
CA GLU A 659 -2.87 50.28 -8.58
C GLU A 659 -2.81 48.89 -9.22
N THR A 660 -3.62 47.98 -8.69
CA THR A 660 -3.67 46.58 -9.10
C THR A 660 -5.03 46.29 -9.70
N ALA A 661 -5.04 45.77 -10.93
CA ALA A 661 -6.25 45.32 -11.62
C ALA A 661 -6.48 43.82 -11.39
N PHE A 662 -7.70 43.45 -11.02
CA PHE A 662 -8.10 42.07 -10.76
C PHE A 662 -9.60 41.88 -11.01
N SER A 663 -10.03 40.65 -11.26
CA SER A 663 -11.43 40.30 -11.58
C SER A 663 -11.96 39.11 -10.77
N GLY A 664 -11.14 38.55 -9.88
CA GLY A 664 -11.55 37.50 -8.96
C GLY A 664 -10.91 37.64 -7.57
N VAL A 665 -11.65 37.23 -6.55
CA VAL A 665 -11.13 36.99 -5.20
C VAL A 665 -11.55 35.60 -4.77
N VAL A 666 -10.60 34.79 -4.30
CA VAL A 666 -10.86 33.55 -3.58
C VAL A 666 -10.71 33.83 -2.09
N LEU A 667 -11.72 33.47 -1.32
CA LEU A 667 -11.69 33.53 0.13
C LEU A 667 -11.70 32.10 0.66
N ASP A 668 -10.64 31.72 1.37
CA ASP A 668 -10.59 30.43 2.06
C ASP A 668 -10.88 30.65 3.54
N GLU A 669 -12.03 30.15 3.98
CA GLU A 669 -12.36 30.08 5.39
C GLU A 669 -11.72 28.82 5.99
N TYR A 670 -11.09 28.93 7.18
CA TYR A 670 -10.56 27.75 7.86
C TYR A 670 -11.75 26.86 8.29
N THR A 671 -12.06 25.90 7.43
CA THR A 671 -13.19 24.99 7.53
C THR A 671 -12.70 23.55 7.35
N ASP A 672 -13.53 22.61 7.78
CA ASP A 672 -13.21 21.19 7.68
C ASP A 672 -13.62 20.67 6.31
N SER A 673 -12.79 20.95 5.30
CA SER A 673 -13.00 20.46 3.92
C SER A 673 -14.28 21.02 3.26
N GLY A 674 -14.59 22.30 3.52
CA GLY A 674 -15.81 22.96 3.07
C GLY A 674 -17.02 22.79 3.98
N THR A 675 -16.90 22.05 5.09
CA THR A 675 -17.98 21.88 6.08
C THR A 675 -17.85 22.86 7.26
N ASN A 676 -18.98 23.20 7.89
CA ASN A 676 -19.09 24.15 8.99
C ASN A 676 -18.52 25.58 8.74
N PRO A 677 -18.85 26.24 7.61
CA PRO A 677 -18.51 27.66 7.41
C PRO A 677 -19.15 28.53 8.49
N ARG A 678 -18.36 29.45 9.06
CA ARG A 678 -18.77 30.34 10.16
C ARG A 678 -19.30 31.65 9.63
N VAL A 679 -18.68 32.19 8.60
CA VAL A 679 -19.14 33.41 7.93
C VAL A 679 -20.48 33.11 7.25
N GLN A 680 -21.46 34.01 7.43
CA GLN A 680 -22.75 33.97 6.73
C GLN A 680 -22.79 35.00 5.61
N THR A 681 -22.35 36.22 5.88
CA THR A 681 -22.35 37.30 4.90
C THR A 681 -21.02 38.04 4.88
N PHE A 682 -20.60 38.47 3.70
CA PHE A 682 -19.38 39.26 3.50
C PHE A 682 -19.53 40.23 2.33
N GLU A 683 -18.69 41.25 2.29
CA GLU A 683 -18.56 42.21 1.20
C GLU A 683 -17.10 42.31 0.75
N LEU A 684 -16.90 42.51 -0.55
CA LEU A 684 -15.63 42.91 -1.14
C LEU A 684 -15.70 44.40 -1.51
N GLN A 685 -14.76 45.18 -0.99
CA GLN A 685 -14.73 46.62 -1.14
C GLN A 685 -13.38 47.07 -1.70
N ARG A 686 -13.40 48.08 -2.57
CA ARG A 686 -12.19 48.71 -3.13
C ARG A 686 -12.01 50.09 -2.51
N TRP A 687 -10.76 50.53 -2.40
CA TRP A 687 -10.44 51.90 -2.01
C TRP A 687 -10.45 52.82 -3.24
N ASP A 688 -11.29 53.85 -3.25
CA ASP A 688 -11.38 54.79 -4.39
C ASP A 688 -10.49 56.05 -4.23
N GLY A 689 -9.64 56.07 -3.19
CA GLY A 689 -8.82 57.22 -2.82
C GLY A 689 -9.41 58.05 -1.67
N ALA A 690 -10.70 57.89 -1.35
CA ALA A 690 -11.38 58.63 -0.29
C ALA A 690 -12.25 57.76 0.63
N ALA A 691 -12.85 56.69 0.10
CA ALA A 691 -13.75 55.81 0.80
C ALA A 691 -13.65 54.36 0.31
N TRP A 692 -14.16 53.44 1.13
CA TRP A 692 -14.38 52.05 0.73
C TRP A 692 -15.70 51.92 -0.03
N VAL A 693 -15.64 51.31 -1.21
CA VAL A 693 -16.79 51.12 -2.09
C VAL A 693 -17.00 49.63 -2.33
N THR A 694 -18.14 49.09 -1.89
CA THR A 694 -18.54 47.70 -2.13
C THR A 694 -18.76 47.46 -3.63
N PHE A 695 -18.10 46.45 -4.18
CA PHE A 695 -18.27 46.05 -5.58
C PHE A 695 -18.75 44.61 -5.74
N ALA A 696 -18.62 43.76 -4.71
CA ALA A 696 -19.21 42.42 -4.67
C ALA A 696 -19.60 42.03 -3.23
N GLN A 697 -20.49 41.06 -3.06
CA GLN A 697 -20.95 40.57 -1.75
C GLN A 697 -21.44 39.12 -1.84
N GLY A 698 -21.42 38.40 -0.72
CA GLY A 698 -21.94 37.05 -0.58
C GLY A 698 -22.83 36.91 0.65
N SER A 699 -23.82 36.02 0.59
CA SER A 699 -24.82 35.83 1.66
C SER A 699 -25.07 34.39 2.08
N ASP A 700 -24.40 33.43 1.45
CA ASP A 700 -24.50 31.98 1.66
C ASP A 700 -23.32 31.40 2.47
N GLY A 701 -22.43 32.28 2.92
CA GLY A 701 -21.17 31.97 3.62
C GLY A 701 -19.96 31.94 2.69
N ILE A 702 -18.78 31.78 3.29
CA ILE A 702 -17.52 31.63 2.55
C ILE A 702 -17.25 30.14 2.33
N GLY A 703 -16.94 29.38 3.38
CA GLY A 703 -16.53 27.99 3.22
C GLY A 703 -15.12 27.85 2.65
N GLN A 704 -14.80 26.70 2.08
CA GLN A 704 -13.47 26.47 1.52
C GLN A 704 -13.38 27.01 0.08
N ASP A 705 -12.28 27.69 -0.25
CA ASP A 705 -11.92 28.14 -1.60
C ASP A 705 -13.04 28.90 -2.35
N ARG A 706 -13.79 29.78 -1.67
CA ARG A 706 -14.91 30.50 -2.27
C ARG A 706 -14.42 31.50 -3.31
N THR A 707 -14.63 31.18 -4.57
CA THR A 707 -14.35 32.11 -5.67
C THR A 707 -15.50 33.10 -5.88
N VAL A 708 -15.17 34.39 -5.93
CA VAL A 708 -16.06 35.49 -6.26
C VAL A 708 -15.51 36.19 -7.50
N SER A 709 -16.21 36.08 -8.63
CA SER A 709 -15.84 36.74 -9.89
C SER A 709 -16.71 37.97 -10.15
N PHE A 710 -16.12 39.01 -10.73
CA PHE A 710 -16.76 40.31 -11.01
C PHE A 710 -16.08 41.00 -12.20
N ASP A 711 -16.69 42.08 -12.71
CA ASP A 711 -16.05 42.93 -13.72
C ASP A 711 -14.75 43.53 -13.17
N GLU A 712 -13.70 43.64 -13.99
CA GLU A 712 -12.36 44.10 -13.56
C GLU A 712 -12.43 45.36 -12.67
N VAL A 713 -11.78 45.25 -11.51
CA VAL A 713 -11.62 46.32 -10.54
C VAL A 713 -10.15 46.70 -10.47
N THR A 714 -9.86 48.00 -10.49
CA THR A 714 -8.53 48.55 -10.21
C THR A 714 -8.56 49.34 -8.90
N THR A 715 -7.63 49.05 -7.99
CA THR A 715 -7.50 49.72 -6.69
C THR A 715 -6.12 49.48 -6.10
N THR A 716 -5.71 50.36 -5.18
CA THR A 716 -4.50 50.15 -4.34
C THR A 716 -4.76 49.24 -3.14
N ARG A 717 -6.03 49.06 -2.74
CA ARG A 717 -6.40 48.24 -1.58
C ARG A 717 -7.70 47.48 -1.80
N LEU A 718 -7.73 46.24 -1.31
CA LEU A 718 -8.92 45.40 -1.22
C LEU A 718 -9.30 45.24 0.25
N ARG A 719 -10.60 45.35 0.55
CA ARG A 719 -11.15 45.00 1.86
C ARG A 719 -12.13 43.85 1.73
N VAL A 720 -11.91 42.82 2.52
CA VAL A 720 -12.89 41.76 2.81
C VAL A 720 -13.58 42.13 4.12
N ALA A 721 -14.83 42.55 4.03
CA ALA A 721 -15.64 42.89 5.20
C ALA A 721 -16.56 41.72 5.54
N LEU A 722 -16.24 40.98 6.61
CA LEU A 722 -17.09 39.93 7.16
C LEU A 722 -18.22 40.62 7.91
N THR A 723 -19.45 40.54 7.41
CA THR A 723 -20.59 41.34 7.90
C THR A 723 -21.48 40.60 8.90
N SER A 724 -21.51 39.26 8.85
CA SER A 724 -22.15 38.43 9.88
C SER A 724 -21.66 36.98 9.88
N ILE A 725 -21.86 36.28 10.99
CA ILE A 725 -21.66 34.84 11.13
C ILE A 725 -22.99 34.08 11.10
N LYS A 726 -22.92 32.77 10.84
CA LYS A 726 -24.08 31.88 10.90
C LYS A 726 -24.66 31.91 12.32
N ALA A 727 -25.98 31.99 12.42
CA ALA A 727 -26.66 32.06 13.71
C ALA A 727 -26.42 30.84 14.62
N THR A 728 -25.98 29.72 14.05
CA THR A 728 -25.63 28.49 14.77
C THR A 728 -24.21 28.49 15.31
N GLU A 729 -23.34 29.42 14.89
CA GLU A 729 -21.93 29.40 15.27
C GLU A 729 -21.62 30.22 16.52
N THR A 730 -20.73 29.64 17.33
CA THR A 730 -20.21 30.24 18.56
C THR A 730 -18.78 30.74 18.42
N TYR A 731 -18.08 30.35 17.34
CA TYR A 731 -16.69 30.73 17.10
C TYR A 731 -16.58 31.92 16.16
N ALA A 732 -15.60 32.77 16.43
CA ALA A 732 -15.29 33.90 15.56
C ALA A 732 -14.82 33.43 14.17
N PRO A 733 -15.01 34.25 13.12
CA PRO A 733 -14.52 33.99 11.78
C PRO A 733 -13.02 33.72 11.76
N THR A 734 -12.63 32.80 10.90
CA THR A 734 -11.23 32.43 10.71
C THR A 734 -11.02 32.14 9.24
N LEU A 735 -10.05 32.80 8.64
CA LEU A 735 -9.72 32.65 7.24
C LEU A 735 -8.26 32.20 7.13
N THR A 736 -8.00 31.39 6.14
CA THR A 736 -6.70 30.77 5.85
C THR A 736 -5.97 31.51 4.76
N GLU A 737 -6.66 31.94 3.72
CA GLU A 737 -6.03 32.65 2.61
C GLU A 737 -7.03 33.57 1.90
N ILE A 738 -6.53 34.70 1.40
CA ILE A 738 -7.21 35.60 0.47
C ILE A 738 -6.37 35.61 -0.81
N VAL A 739 -6.90 35.01 -1.88
CA VAL A 739 -6.25 35.04 -3.18
C VAL A 739 -6.92 36.07 -4.08
N VAL A 740 -6.14 36.95 -4.69
CA VAL A 740 -6.63 37.98 -5.62
C VAL A 740 -6.10 37.69 -7.03
N ARG A 741 -6.98 37.70 -8.03
CA ARG A 741 -6.67 37.29 -9.41
C ARG A 741 -7.16 38.26 -10.47
#